data_AF-A0A507DJY9-F1
#
_entry.id   AF-A0A507DJY9-F1
#
_cell.length_a   1.000
_cell.length_b   1.000
_cell.length_c   1.000
_cell.angle_alpha   90.00
_cell.angle_beta   90.00
_cell.angle_gamma   90.00
#
_symmetry.space_group_name_H-M   'P 1'
#
loop_
_entity.id
_entity.type
_entity.pdbx_description
1 polymer ?
#
loop_
_entity_poly.entity_id
_entity_poly.type
_entity_poly.pdbx_seq_one_letter_code
_entity_poly.pdbx_strand_id
1 'polypeptide(L)'
;MAPSPKYRHRSNSTTVQRTHHQKNQFWSGLFLGLLGSGVASYYFILYYLEHRHKKGIEVLETFRSEGVHEGVNIKKVNDASESRDHTASWKVVKPWGSENVLHGGDANGGGRVSPSGKDVVYNFIADAVESVLDSVVNITVEVDTSNVFQRKSLVSTGSGFFVDEDGTILTNAHVVSDFAEGGILVISTPDGEELDGEVHSLDLLSDLAVVKLRGKSDKKWPAVKFATNKNLRPGDWVIAIGNPFGLTGTVTAGIVSSRRRKPSEIHSGQDARLEYIQTDCVVHSGSSGGPLINLDGEVVGINTTRAESEGISFAIRVDNAMDIIQALVHKGRVVRPWLGMRMLSLTPPVWSQLKSRGGSELLPSCEDVGEGSGVLVTALYPHSPADHAHVRPGDVIISTNGSKVRTSCEILKIIGLKYLDFRHYGNNMLERGGKMAFVGARRNMIRSLLRAHLSTKTFASEATVNTSGIGFNLTEEQLQLQGLARKFTAQEIIPKAAHHDKTGEYPTEIIKKGWEVGLLNLHVPTEYGGPGLGVFDCALVSEELAYGCTAIQTAFEANGLAQAPVILSGNEQQKKKYLGRMNDEPLMCAYCVTEPGAGSDVAGVQTKAVKKGNSWSISGSKMWITNGGKANWYFVLAKTDLNASPGKAFTGFIVDANAPGITIGEKEVNMGQRASDTRGVNFEDVEVPDENRLGEVGHGFKIAMGAFDTTRPLVASAAVGLARRAMDEATKYSLERKTMGKPIVEHQAIAFMLADMAIGIESARMMVWKAAWLRDAAQRNTFHASIAKALASEVANKCAADAVQIFGGNGYNSEYPVEKLMRDAKIFMIYEGTSQIQRLIISRAVLDAAK
;
A
#
# COMPACT_ATOMS: atom_id res chain seq x y z
N MET A 1 -18.12 -13.79 -71.06
CA MET A 1 -16.88 -13.03 -71.41
C MET A 1 -15.68 -13.76 -70.82
N ALA A 2 -14.47 -13.51 -71.34
CA ALA A 2 -13.27 -14.30 -71.02
C ALA A 2 -12.50 -13.80 -69.76
N PRO A 3 -11.58 -14.60 -69.17
CA PRO A 3 -10.95 -14.31 -67.87
C PRO A 3 -9.40 -14.21 -67.95
N SER A 4 -8.73 -14.48 -66.82
CA SER A 4 -7.31 -14.91 -66.62
C SER A 4 -6.30 -13.84 -66.14
N PRO A 5 -5.10 -14.22 -65.62
CA PRO A 5 -4.65 -15.56 -65.18
C PRO A 5 -4.11 -15.62 -63.72
N LYS A 6 -3.84 -16.85 -63.26
CA LYS A 6 -3.06 -17.17 -62.03
C LYS A 6 -1.56 -17.34 -62.39
N TYR A 7 -0.66 -17.28 -61.41
CA TYR A 7 0.50 -18.21 -61.34
C TYR A 7 0.94 -18.47 -59.89
N ARG A 8 1.64 -19.60 -59.66
CA ARG A 8 2.13 -20.12 -58.34
C ARG A 8 3.30 -21.10 -58.58
N HIS A 9 4.00 -21.53 -57.53
CA HIS A 9 5.12 -22.52 -57.49
C HIS A 9 6.49 -22.01 -57.99
N ARG A 10 7.67 -22.50 -57.56
CA ARG A 10 8.19 -23.54 -56.60
C ARG A 10 9.53 -22.97 -56.04
N SER A 11 9.94 -23.01 -54.77
CA SER A 11 10.24 -24.07 -53.77
C SER A 11 11.64 -24.76 -53.82
N ASN A 12 12.47 -24.45 -52.80
CA ASN A 12 13.38 -25.33 -52.03
C ASN A 12 14.76 -25.83 -52.57
N SER A 13 15.63 -26.10 -51.57
CA SER A 13 16.96 -26.79 -51.57
C SER A 13 18.17 -25.99 -52.13
N THR A 14 19.43 -26.19 -51.68
CA THR A 14 19.99 -27.32 -50.89
C THR A 14 21.06 -26.95 -49.83
N THR A 15 20.99 -27.72 -48.75
CA THR A 15 21.81 -27.98 -47.55
C THR A 15 23.34 -28.24 -47.74
N VAL A 16 24.21 -27.68 -46.86
CA VAL A 16 25.48 -28.25 -46.27
C VAL A 16 26.68 -28.56 -47.24
N GLN A 17 27.96 -28.24 -46.94
CA GLN A 17 28.84 -28.89 -45.94
C GLN A 17 30.12 -28.09 -45.55
N ARG A 18 30.92 -28.60 -44.58
CA ARG A 18 32.16 -28.04 -44.00
C ARG A 18 33.44 -28.46 -44.77
N THR A 19 34.58 -27.74 -44.64
CA THR A 19 35.77 -28.19 -43.85
C THR A 19 37.04 -27.28 -43.88
N HIS A 20 37.74 -27.26 -42.75
CA HIS A 20 39.19 -27.08 -42.47
C HIS A 20 40.14 -26.18 -43.31
N HIS A 21 40.59 -25.07 -42.72
CA HIS A 21 41.89 -24.93 -42.02
C HIS A 21 41.89 -23.63 -41.17
N GLN A 22 42.74 -23.39 -40.17
CA GLN A 22 43.94 -24.10 -39.67
C GLN A 22 43.81 -24.47 -38.17
N LYS A 23 44.63 -25.41 -37.70
CA LYS A 23 44.94 -25.60 -36.26
C LYS A 23 46.23 -24.82 -35.92
N ASN A 24 46.24 -24.00 -34.87
CA ASN A 24 47.41 -23.75 -34.00
C ASN A 24 47.09 -22.76 -32.86
N GLN A 25 46.35 -23.21 -31.84
CA GLN A 25 46.39 -22.71 -30.46
C GLN A 25 45.50 -23.62 -29.59
N PHE A 26 46.04 -24.76 -29.16
CA PHE A 26 45.30 -25.75 -28.36
C PHE A 26 46.17 -26.44 -27.29
N TRP A 27 47.17 -25.72 -26.76
CA TRP A 27 48.08 -26.17 -25.70
C TRP A 27 48.42 -25.08 -24.67
N SER A 28 47.57 -24.06 -24.54
CA SER A 28 47.72 -22.95 -23.57
C SER A 28 46.44 -22.57 -22.81
N GLY A 29 45.31 -23.22 -23.10
CA GLY A 29 44.00 -22.87 -22.55
C GLY A 29 43.56 -23.62 -21.28
N LEU A 30 44.39 -24.54 -20.74
CA LEU A 30 43.98 -25.50 -19.71
C LEU A 30 44.82 -25.44 -18.41
N PHE A 31 45.24 -24.25 -17.98
CA PHE A 31 45.88 -24.07 -16.66
C PHE A 31 45.54 -22.75 -15.94
N LEU A 32 44.50 -22.03 -16.40
CA LEU A 32 44.08 -20.72 -15.87
C LEU A 32 42.55 -20.61 -15.68
N GLY A 33 41.86 -21.75 -15.58
CA GLY A 33 40.40 -21.83 -15.45
C GLY A 33 39.85 -21.91 -14.02
N LEU A 34 40.65 -21.61 -12.99
CA LEU A 34 40.28 -21.84 -11.58
C LEU A 34 40.55 -20.66 -10.62
N LEU A 35 40.96 -19.49 -11.12
CA LEU A 35 41.08 -18.25 -10.34
C LEU A 35 40.42 -17.10 -11.12
N GLY A 36 39.14 -16.84 -10.84
CA GLY A 36 38.29 -16.02 -11.70
C GLY A 36 37.10 -15.33 -11.02
N SER A 37 37.16 -15.10 -9.70
CA SER A 37 36.12 -14.35 -8.98
C SER A 37 36.70 -13.46 -7.87
N GLY A 38 36.21 -12.21 -7.80
CA GLY A 38 36.15 -11.47 -6.54
C GLY A 38 37.35 -10.61 -6.07
N VAL A 39 38.49 -10.51 -6.78
CA VAL A 39 39.66 -9.74 -6.28
C VAL A 39 40.20 -8.73 -7.30
N ALA A 40 39.56 -7.56 -7.42
CA ALA A 40 40.04 -6.47 -8.28
C ALA A 40 39.80 -5.03 -7.75
N SER A 41 39.13 -4.86 -6.59
CA SER A 41 38.80 -3.52 -6.04
C SER A 41 39.46 -3.21 -4.68
N TYR A 42 40.31 -4.10 -4.18
CA TYR A 42 40.77 -4.08 -2.78
C TYR A 42 42.02 -3.20 -2.53
N TYR A 43 42.77 -2.83 -3.58
CA TYR A 43 44.10 -2.22 -3.44
C TYR A 43 44.15 -0.69 -3.38
N PHE A 44 43.03 0.01 -3.57
CA PHE A 44 43.01 1.49 -3.57
C PHE A 44 42.66 2.14 -2.21
N ILE A 45 42.32 1.34 -1.19
CA ILE A 45 41.95 1.82 0.15
C ILE A 45 43.07 1.60 1.18
N LEU A 46 43.96 0.62 0.95
CA LEU A 46 45.01 0.22 1.90
C LEU A 46 46.17 1.23 2.05
N TYR A 47 46.28 2.24 1.19
CA TYR A 47 47.40 3.20 1.20
C TYR A 47 47.18 4.45 2.10
N TYR A 48 46.05 4.56 2.81
CA TYR A 48 45.69 5.79 3.54
C TYR A 48 45.35 5.62 5.03
N LEU A 49 45.65 4.45 5.63
CA LEU A 49 45.29 4.13 7.03
C LEU A 49 46.46 3.74 7.93
N GLU A 50 47.71 3.89 7.49
CA GLU A 50 48.90 3.45 8.25
C GLU A 50 49.27 4.37 9.44
N HIS A 51 48.53 5.46 9.70
CA HIS A 51 48.88 6.45 10.73
C HIS A 51 47.70 6.87 11.64
N ARG A 52 47.42 6.06 12.68
CA ARG A 52 47.29 6.50 14.11
C ARG A 52 46.94 5.32 15.05
N HIS A 53 47.42 5.39 16.29
CA HIS A 53 47.39 4.30 17.27
C HIS A 53 46.31 4.41 18.36
N LYS A 54 45.86 3.23 18.83
CA LYS A 54 45.40 2.88 20.20
C LYS A 54 44.18 3.60 20.82
N LYS A 55 43.07 2.86 20.88
CA LYS A 55 42.08 2.68 21.98
C LYS A 55 40.99 1.73 21.43
N GLY A 56 40.47 0.72 22.14
CA GLY A 56 40.75 0.23 23.49
C GLY A 56 39.52 -0.52 24.00
N ILE A 57 39.47 -1.84 23.81
CA ILE A 57 38.36 -2.73 24.18
C ILE A 57 38.94 -3.90 24.98
N GLU A 58 38.39 -4.18 26.15
CA GLU A 58 38.71 -5.36 26.95
C GLU A 58 37.58 -6.39 26.79
N VAL A 59 37.95 -7.68 26.78
CA VAL A 59 37.04 -8.83 26.74
C VAL A 59 37.40 -9.72 27.94
N LEU A 60 36.39 -10.20 28.67
CA LEU A 60 36.58 -11.03 29.86
C LEU A 60 36.65 -12.51 29.46
N GLU A 61 37.82 -13.12 29.60
CA GLU A 61 37.99 -14.59 29.56
C GLU A 61 37.81 -15.20 30.96
N THR A 62 37.36 -16.46 31.01
CA THR A 62 36.79 -17.09 32.21
C THR A 62 37.70 -18.10 32.93
N PHE A 63 37.81 -17.90 34.25
CA PHE A 63 38.16 -18.89 35.30
C PHE A 63 39.61 -19.41 35.48
N ARG A 64 40.23 -18.90 36.58
CA ARG A 64 41.14 -19.59 37.56
C ARG A 64 42.55 -19.99 37.08
N SER A 65 43.58 -20.05 37.96
CA SER A 65 43.64 -19.89 39.44
C SER A 65 44.98 -19.31 39.93
N GLU A 66 44.96 -18.73 41.14
CA GLU A 66 46.09 -18.49 42.08
C GLU A 66 47.22 -17.51 41.66
N GLY A 67 47.65 -16.57 42.51
CA GLY A 67 47.13 -16.23 43.85
C GLY A 67 47.67 -14.92 44.47
N VAL A 68 46.86 -14.39 45.41
CA VAL A 68 47.13 -13.71 46.70
C VAL A 68 48.59 -13.30 47.01
N HIS A 69 48.93 -12.13 47.59
CA HIS A 69 48.20 -11.13 48.41
C HIS A 69 48.44 -9.68 47.85
N GLU A 70 47.89 -8.56 48.36
CA GLU A 70 47.27 -8.20 49.65
C GLU A 70 46.35 -6.95 49.52
N GLY A 71 45.45 -6.71 50.47
CA GLY A 71 44.69 -5.43 50.61
C GLY A 71 43.17 -5.53 50.57
N VAL A 72 42.50 -5.43 51.73
CA VAL A 72 41.05 -5.69 51.92
C VAL A 72 40.44 -4.62 52.85
N ASN A 73 39.24 -4.10 52.58
CA ASN A 73 38.06 -4.31 53.46
C ASN A 73 36.68 -3.82 52.97
N ILE A 74 35.65 -4.32 53.67
CA ILE A 74 34.20 -4.31 53.36
C ILE A 74 33.45 -3.47 54.43
N LYS A 75 32.19 -3.05 54.18
CA LYS A 75 31.29 -2.66 55.30
C LYS A 75 29.77 -2.95 55.12
N LYS A 76 29.27 -3.83 56.00
CA LYS A 76 27.99 -3.76 56.76
C LYS A 76 28.36 -4.13 58.23
N VAL A 77 27.56 -4.08 59.28
CA VAL A 77 26.09 -4.08 59.53
C VAL A 77 25.81 -3.30 60.84
N ASN A 78 24.58 -2.83 61.11
CA ASN A 78 23.80 -3.00 62.38
C ASN A 78 22.67 -1.96 62.58
N ASP A 79 21.69 -2.33 63.40
CA ASP A 79 20.35 -1.72 63.54
C ASP A 79 20.14 -0.84 64.80
N ALA A 80 19.02 -0.09 64.81
CA ALA A 80 18.25 0.27 66.01
C ALA A 80 16.79 0.67 65.67
N SER A 81 15.84 0.46 66.60
CA SER A 81 14.41 0.84 66.60
C SER A 81 14.20 2.29 67.12
N GLU A 82 13.03 2.97 67.17
CA GLU A 82 11.62 2.92 66.66
C GLU A 82 11.22 4.44 66.45
N SER A 83 10.07 5.01 66.01
CA SER A 83 8.65 4.68 65.68
C SER A 83 8.05 5.93 64.93
N ARG A 84 6.78 6.15 64.51
CA ARG A 84 5.49 5.40 64.41
C ARG A 84 4.44 6.14 63.54
N ASP A 85 3.24 5.56 63.43
CA ASP A 85 1.85 6.09 63.32
C ASP A 85 1.58 7.62 63.19
N HIS A 86 0.58 8.14 62.45
CA HIS A 86 -0.55 7.52 61.72
C HIS A 86 -1.28 8.50 60.75
N THR A 87 -2.22 7.97 59.95
CA THR A 87 -3.26 8.65 59.11
C THR A 87 -2.84 9.33 57.79
N ALA A 88 -3.82 9.55 56.91
CA ALA A 88 -3.67 9.96 55.52
C ALA A 88 -4.74 10.97 55.07
N SER A 89 -4.52 11.66 53.95
CA SER A 89 -5.60 12.28 53.18
C SER A 89 -5.30 12.28 51.68
N TRP A 90 -6.33 12.01 50.86
CA TRP A 90 -6.29 12.15 49.40
C TRP A 90 -7.00 13.45 49.02
N LYS A 91 -6.57 14.12 47.95
CA LYS A 91 -7.38 15.13 47.25
C LYS A 91 -7.57 14.77 45.78
N VAL A 92 -8.81 14.39 45.47
CA VAL A 92 -9.33 14.27 44.10
C VAL A 92 -9.98 15.60 43.73
N VAL A 93 -9.83 16.05 42.48
CA VAL A 93 -10.58 17.19 41.92
C VAL A 93 -11.12 16.84 40.53
N LYS A 94 -12.45 16.82 40.42
CA LYS A 94 -13.30 16.73 39.22
C LYS A 94 -14.71 17.19 39.63
N PRO A 95 -15.65 17.48 38.70
CA PRO A 95 -15.49 18.41 37.59
C PRO A 95 -16.75 19.31 37.38
N TRP A 96 -16.65 20.30 36.50
CA TRP A 96 -17.77 21.09 35.93
C TRP A 96 -18.64 21.95 36.87
N GLY A 97 -19.09 23.07 36.32
CA GLY A 97 -20.06 24.00 36.89
C GLY A 97 -20.41 25.06 35.85
N SER A 98 -21.69 25.29 35.61
CA SER A 98 -22.21 26.17 34.55
C SER A 98 -23.16 27.20 35.14
N GLU A 99 -23.03 28.49 34.75
CA GLU A 99 -24.17 29.38 34.44
C GLU A 99 -23.73 30.80 34.03
N ASN A 100 -23.93 31.10 32.73
CA ASN A 100 -24.84 32.12 32.20
C ASN A 100 -24.93 33.58 32.72
N VAL A 101 -25.15 34.46 31.73
CA VAL A 101 -25.87 35.77 31.73
C VAL A 101 -25.06 37.08 31.87
N LEU A 102 -25.54 38.07 31.10
CA LEU A 102 -25.00 39.39 30.81
C LEU A 102 -25.54 40.46 31.75
N HIS A 103 -24.82 41.59 31.88
CA HIS A 103 -25.41 42.93 32.01
C HIS A 103 -24.44 43.98 31.41
N GLY A 104 -24.94 45.18 31.11
CA GLY A 104 -24.17 46.26 30.48
C GLY A 104 -24.76 47.66 30.74
N GLY A 105 -24.10 48.66 30.18
CA GLY A 105 -24.20 50.09 30.54
C GLY A 105 -22.79 50.62 30.84
N ASP A 106 -22.40 51.86 30.55
CA ASP A 106 -23.17 53.02 30.07
C ASP A 106 -22.52 53.72 28.86
N ALA A 107 -23.20 54.72 28.30
CA ALA A 107 -22.79 55.47 27.11
C ALA A 107 -22.63 56.97 27.37
N ASN A 108 -21.72 57.64 26.62
CA ASN A 108 -21.97 58.89 25.88
C ASN A 108 -20.68 59.46 25.26
N GLY A 109 -20.80 60.19 24.15
CA GLY A 109 -19.70 60.95 23.52
C GLY A 109 -19.62 60.75 21.99
N GLY A 110 -20.34 61.55 21.22
CA GLY A 110 -20.40 61.42 19.76
C GLY A 110 -19.31 62.19 19.01
N GLY A 111 -18.70 61.57 17.99
CA GLY A 111 -17.82 62.23 17.03
C GLY A 111 -17.61 61.38 15.76
N ARG A 112 -17.88 61.94 14.58
CA ARG A 112 -17.59 61.29 13.28
C ARG A 112 -16.19 61.67 12.80
N VAL A 113 -15.26 60.73 12.78
CA VAL A 113 -13.94 60.85 12.12
C VAL A 113 -13.64 59.54 11.35
N SER A 114 -12.71 59.60 10.40
CA SER A 114 -12.43 58.64 9.33
C SER A 114 -11.83 57.27 9.76
N PRO A 115 -11.99 56.21 8.93
CA PRO A 115 -11.45 54.89 9.20
C PRO A 115 -9.95 54.78 8.88
N SER A 116 -9.09 54.80 9.90
CA SER A 116 -7.68 54.36 9.78
C SER A 116 -7.05 54.13 11.16
N GLY A 117 -6.60 52.90 11.47
CA GLY A 117 -5.65 52.66 12.56
C GLY A 117 -5.87 51.44 13.46
N LYS A 118 -5.40 50.27 13.00
CA LYS A 118 -4.97 49.11 13.82
C LYS A 118 -5.99 48.52 14.80
N ASP A 119 -6.78 47.56 14.31
CA ASP A 119 -7.20 46.42 15.13
C ASP A 119 -5.98 45.59 15.57
N VAL A 120 -6.00 45.07 16.81
CA VAL A 120 -5.02 44.07 17.26
C VAL A 120 -5.55 42.69 16.90
N VAL A 121 -5.09 42.15 15.77
CA VAL A 121 -5.50 40.83 15.29
C VAL A 121 -4.51 39.78 15.77
N TYR A 122 -4.97 38.81 16.57
CA TYR A 122 -4.15 37.69 17.05
C TYR A 122 -3.95 36.63 15.96
N ASN A 123 -3.12 36.91 14.96
CA ASN A 123 -2.94 36.05 13.78
C ASN A 123 -1.64 35.22 13.81
N PHE A 124 -1.32 34.65 14.98
CA PHE A 124 -0.06 33.98 15.31
C PHE A 124 0.42 32.89 14.31
N ILE A 125 -0.46 32.28 13.51
CA ILE A 125 -0.06 31.38 12.42
C ILE A 125 0.47 32.17 11.22
N ALA A 126 -0.19 33.25 10.82
CA ALA A 126 0.27 34.12 9.74
C ALA A 126 1.56 34.87 10.14
N ASP A 127 1.63 35.37 11.38
CA ASP A 127 2.82 36.06 11.90
C ASP A 127 4.07 35.15 11.85
N ALA A 128 3.90 33.86 12.20
CA ALA A 128 4.96 32.86 12.10
C ALA A 128 5.34 32.54 10.65
N VAL A 129 4.36 32.43 9.74
CA VAL A 129 4.58 32.21 8.30
C VAL A 129 5.32 33.38 7.67
N GLU A 130 4.86 34.61 7.89
CA GLU A 130 5.44 35.85 7.34
C GLU A 130 6.93 35.97 7.72
N SER A 131 7.29 35.55 8.93
CA SER A 131 8.68 35.56 9.40
C SER A 131 9.63 34.54 8.73
N VAL A 132 9.11 33.64 7.89
CA VAL A 132 9.85 32.53 7.25
C VAL A 132 9.63 32.42 5.74
N LEU A 133 8.53 32.97 5.20
CA LEU A 133 8.08 32.73 3.83
C LEU A 133 9.14 33.11 2.77
N ASP A 134 9.77 34.27 2.94
CA ASP A 134 10.84 34.77 2.06
C ASP A 134 12.08 33.85 2.02
N SER A 135 12.26 32.99 3.04
CA SER A 135 13.36 32.02 3.11
C SER A 135 13.11 30.74 2.30
N VAL A 136 11.88 30.46 1.84
CA VAL A 136 11.50 29.15 1.28
C VAL A 136 11.53 29.15 -0.25
N VAL A 137 12.41 28.33 -0.83
CA VAL A 137 12.60 28.23 -2.28
C VAL A 137 11.96 26.97 -2.87
N ASN A 138 11.48 27.07 -4.11
CA ASN A 138 11.18 25.92 -4.96
C ASN A 138 12.50 25.39 -5.54
N ILE A 139 12.65 24.08 -5.60
CA ILE A 139 13.82 23.40 -6.17
C ILE A 139 13.35 22.49 -7.29
N THR A 140 13.90 22.69 -8.49
CA THR A 140 13.56 21.95 -9.69
C THR A 140 14.83 21.34 -10.30
N VAL A 141 14.81 20.05 -10.62
CA VAL A 141 15.88 19.38 -11.37
C VAL A 141 15.35 19.02 -12.75
N GLU A 142 15.91 19.63 -13.80
CA GLU A 142 15.62 19.26 -15.18
C GLU A 142 16.70 18.33 -15.75
N VAL A 143 16.32 17.13 -16.18
CA VAL A 143 17.20 16.18 -16.88
C VAL A 143 16.73 16.04 -18.32
N ASP A 144 17.51 16.53 -19.29
CA ASP A 144 17.22 16.34 -20.71
C ASP A 144 17.47 14.88 -21.12
N THR A 145 16.39 14.08 -21.11
CA THR A 145 16.41 12.68 -21.57
C THR A 145 16.16 12.55 -23.08
N SER A 146 16.29 13.64 -23.85
CA SER A 146 15.95 13.65 -25.27
C SER A 146 16.82 12.71 -26.11
N ASN A 147 16.15 12.06 -27.05
CA ASN A 147 16.75 11.22 -28.08
C ASN A 147 16.25 11.65 -29.47
N VAL A 148 16.75 11.01 -30.51
CA VAL A 148 16.49 11.36 -31.92
C VAL A 148 15.00 11.33 -32.29
N PHE A 149 14.15 10.63 -31.53
CA PHE A 149 12.72 10.46 -31.81
C PHE A 149 11.79 11.14 -30.80
N GLN A 150 12.26 11.49 -29.60
CA GLN A 150 11.48 12.20 -28.58
C GLN A 150 12.34 13.17 -27.78
N ARG A 151 11.89 14.42 -27.66
CA ARG A 151 12.29 15.31 -26.55
C ARG A 151 11.44 15.00 -25.33
N LYS A 152 12.10 14.80 -24.19
CA LYS A 152 11.45 14.61 -22.89
C LYS A 152 12.40 15.10 -21.80
N SER A 153 12.01 16.13 -21.06
CA SER A 153 12.69 16.47 -19.81
C SER A 153 12.08 15.62 -18.69
N LEU A 154 12.90 15.06 -17.82
CA LEU A 154 12.45 14.58 -16.52
C LEU A 154 12.59 15.76 -15.55
N VAL A 155 11.51 16.08 -14.84
CA VAL A 155 11.47 17.24 -13.93
C VAL A 155 11.14 16.75 -12.52
N SER A 156 12.14 16.72 -11.64
CA SER A 156 11.94 16.50 -10.20
C SER A 156 11.69 17.84 -9.51
N THR A 157 10.77 17.88 -8.54
CA THR A 157 10.39 19.12 -7.84
C THR A 157 10.23 18.90 -6.35
N GLY A 158 10.66 19.89 -5.56
CA GLY A 158 10.57 19.90 -4.10
C GLY A 158 10.81 21.30 -3.56
N SER A 159 10.89 21.41 -2.23
CA SER A 159 11.19 22.67 -1.55
C SER A 159 12.58 22.65 -0.92
N GLY A 160 13.10 23.83 -0.64
CA GLY A 160 14.21 24.03 0.28
C GLY A 160 14.08 25.37 1.00
N PHE A 161 15.06 25.71 1.83
CA PHE A 161 15.08 27.01 2.50
C PHE A 161 16.51 27.50 2.79
N PHE A 162 16.69 28.82 2.79
CA PHE A 162 17.96 29.48 3.08
C PHE A 162 18.34 29.37 4.56
N VAL A 163 19.61 29.10 4.84
CA VAL A 163 20.13 28.87 6.20
C VAL A 163 21.30 29.77 6.60
N ASP A 164 21.83 30.54 5.65
CA ASP A 164 22.76 31.64 5.85
C ASP A 164 22.48 32.76 4.84
N GLU A 165 23.05 33.94 5.06
CA GLU A 165 22.91 35.09 4.16
C GLU A 165 23.66 34.88 2.83
N ASP A 166 24.60 33.92 2.78
CA ASP A 166 25.48 33.62 1.65
C ASP A 166 24.80 32.76 0.56
N GLY A 167 23.57 32.30 0.80
CA GLY A 167 22.77 31.53 -0.18
C GLY A 167 22.95 30.01 -0.10
N THR A 168 23.35 29.46 1.05
CA THR A 168 23.25 28.02 1.32
C THR A 168 21.79 27.64 1.57
N ILE A 169 21.33 26.61 0.87
CA ILE A 169 19.95 26.08 0.91
C ILE A 169 19.98 24.65 1.46
N LEU A 170 19.03 24.32 2.34
CA LEU A 170 18.76 22.93 2.76
C LEU A 170 17.53 22.36 2.05
N THR A 171 17.58 21.06 1.79
CA THR A 171 16.47 20.27 1.22
C THR A 171 16.66 18.76 1.52
N ASN A 172 15.75 17.90 1.07
CA ASN A 172 15.93 16.45 1.12
C ASN A 172 16.89 15.95 0.03
N ALA A 173 17.57 14.83 0.26
CA ALA A 173 18.48 14.26 -0.74
C ALA A 173 17.74 13.72 -1.98
N HIS A 174 16.51 13.23 -1.82
CA HIS A 174 15.68 12.77 -2.94
C HIS A 174 15.09 13.89 -3.81
N VAL A 175 15.10 15.15 -3.35
CA VAL A 175 14.67 16.31 -4.16
C VAL A 175 15.73 16.66 -5.21
N VAL A 176 17.00 16.33 -4.93
CA VAL A 176 18.16 16.71 -5.76
C VAL A 176 19.01 15.52 -6.21
N SER A 177 18.52 14.27 -6.06
CA SER A 177 19.26 13.06 -6.46
C SER A 177 19.61 13.06 -7.94
N ASP A 178 18.67 13.52 -8.77
CA ASP A 178 18.70 13.35 -10.22
C ASP A 178 19.70 14.32 -10.89
N PHE A 179 20.17 15.32 -10.15
CA PHE A 179 21.30 16.17 -10.53
C PHE A 179 22.58 15.35 -10.76
N ALA A 180 22.74 14.21 -10.06
CA ALA A 180 23.88 13.32 -10.24
C ALA A 180 23.93 12.65 -11.63
N GLU A 181 22.83 12.66 -12.39
CA GLU A 181 22.78 12.16 -13.78
C GLU A 181 23.09 13.26 -14.82
N GLY A 182 23.40 14.48 -14.37
CA GLY A 182 23.80 15.61 -15.23
C GLY A 182 22.69 16.65 -15.49
N GLY A 183 21.65 16.67 -14.65
CA GLY A 183 20.56 17.65 -14.75
C GLY A 183 20.97 19.09 -14.42
N ILE A 184 20.13 20.04 -14.84
CA ILE A 184 20.19 21.45 -14.44
C ILE A 184 19.37 21.60 -13.16
N LEU A 185 19.96 22.22 -12.13
CA LEU A 185 19.27 22.55 -10.89
C LEU A 185 18.82 24.00 -10.95
N VAL A 186 17.51 24.26 -10.91
CA VAL A 186 16.90 25.59 -10.91
C VAL A 186 16.27 25.84 -9.55
N ILE A 187 16.54 27.00 -8.98
CA ILE A 187 16.01 27.46 -7.70
C ILE A 187 15.08 28.64 -7.96
N SER A 188 13.77 28.47 -7.72
CA SER A 188 12.79 29.56 -7.85
C SER A 188 12.52 30.16 -6.46
N THR A 189 12.72 31.46 -6.33
CA THR A 189 12.51 32.23 -5.10
C THR A 189 11.02 32.65 -4.94
N PRO A 190 10.58 33.07 -3.74
CA PRO A 190 9.23 33.61 -3.51
C PRO A 190 8.88 34.82 -4.38
N ASP A 191 9.87 35.68 -4.69
CA ASP A 191 9.76 36.84 -5.59
C ASP A 191 9.77 36.47 -7.08
N GLY A 192 9.91 35.19 -7.43
CA GLY A 192 9.88 34.68 -8.81
C GLY A 192 11.20 34.83 -9.58
N GLU A 193 12.29 35.20 -8.91
CA GLU A 193 13.65 35.13 -9.47
C GLU A 193 14.08 33.66 -9.55
N GLU A 194 14.38 33.19 -10.76
CA GLU A 194 14.95 31.85 -11.02
C GLU A 194 16.49 31.93 -11.06
N LEU A 195 17.14 31.00 -10.38
CA LEU A 195 18.59 30.99 -10.15
C LEU A 195 19.19 29.61 -10.45
N ASP A 196 20.36 29.59 -11.09
CA ASP A 196 21.15 28.39 -11.24
C ASP A 196 21.64 27.88 -9.87
N GLY A 197 21.38 26.61 -9.58
CA GLY A 197 21.85 25.92 -8.38
C GLY A 197 22.98 24.91 -8.64
N GLU A 198 23.64 24.50 -7.56
CA GLU A 198 24.56 23.38 -7.53
C GLU A 198 24.37 22.57 -6.23
N VAL A 199 24.30 21.24 -6.34
CA VAL A 199 24.31 20.36 -5.16
C VAL A 199 25.73 20.31 -4.59
N HIS A 200 25.97 21.11 -3.55
CA HIS A 200 27.25 21.16 -2.83
C HIS A 200 27.57 19.81 -2.17
N SER A 201 26.57 19.16 -1.57
CA SER A 201 26.69 17.84 -0.97
C SER A 201 25.33 17.24 -0.61
N LEU A 202 25.18 15.91 -0.75
CA LEU A 202 23.98 15.18 -0.32
C LEU A 202 24.33 13.90 0.45
N ASP A 203 23.36 13.38 1.19
CA ASP A 203 23.46 12.09 1.87
C ASP A 203 22.13 11.33 1.85
N LEU A 204 22.03 10.34 0.95
CA LEU A 204 20.82 9.53 0.72
C LEU A 204 20.37 8.69 1.94
N LEU A 205 21.25 8.42 2.90
CA LEU A 205 20.94 7.61 4.08
C LEU A 205 20.19 8.40 5.16
N SER A 206 20.49 9.70 5.28
CA SER A 206 19.80 10.66 6.14
C SER A 206 18.69 11.43 5.41
N ASP A 207 18.65 11.35 4.08
CA ASP A 207 17.75 12.11 3.21
C ASP A 207 17.88 13.63 3.39
N LEU A 208 19.13 14.11 3.47
CA LEU A 208 19.47 15.53 3.58
C LEU A 208 20.45 15.96 2.48
N ALA A 209 20.25 17.16 1.95
CA ALA A 209 21.15 17.79 0.99
C ALA A 209 21.38 19.28 1.29
N VAL A 210 22.54 19.74 0.83
CA VAL A 210 22.99 21.13 0.83
C VAL A 210 23.14 21.57 -0.63
N VAL A 211 22.40 22.61 -0.99
CA VAL A 211 22.46 23.29 -2.29
C VAL A 211 23.10 24.66 -2.09
N LYS A 212 23.80 25.16 -3.12
CA LYS A 212 24.29 26.54 -3.18
C LYS A 212 23.94 27.15 -4.54
N LEU A 213 23.73 28.46 -4.55
CA LEU A 213 23.53 29.22 -5.79
C LEU A 213 24.84 29.29 -6.59
N ARG A 214 24.73 29.30 -7.92
CA ARG A 214 25.87 29.46 -8.83
C ARG A 214 26.14 30.94 -9.13
N GLY A 215 27.42 31.26 -9.26
CA GLY A 215 27.89 32.64 -9.34
C GLY A 215 28.04 33.30 -7.96
N LYS A 216 28.53 34.54 -7.95
CA LYS A 216 28.53 35.37 -6.75
C LYS A 216 27.50 36.47 -6.93
N SER A 217 26.58 36.57 -5.97
CA SER A 217 25.71 37.73 -5.80
C SER A 217 26.09 38.44 -4.51
N ASP A 218 25.98 39.76 -4.51
CA ASP A 218 26.04 40.58 -3.28
C ASP A 218 24.65 40.71 -2.61
N LYS A 219 23.59 40.09 -3.20
CA LYS A 219 22.25 39.94 -2.58
C LYS A 219 22.38 38.99 -1.38
N LYS A 220 22.11 39.50 -0.17
CA LYS A 220 21.97 38.69 1.04
C LYS A 220 20.61 37.98 1.04
N TRP A 221 20.59 36.72 1.48
CA TRP A 221 19.38 35.92 1.56
C TRP A 221 18.78 35.90 2.98
N PRO A 222 17.44 35.86 3.11
CA PRO A 222 16.78 35.77 4.41
C PRO A 222 16.95 34.35 4.99
N ALA A 223 17.77 34.22 6.03
CA ALA A 223 18.07 32.94 6.67
C ALA A 223 17.07 32.58 7.79
N VAL A 224 16.62 31.33 7.82
CA VAL A 224 15.69 30.84 8.85
C VAL A 224 16.33 30.77 10.25
N LYS A 225 15.51 30.87 11.29
CA LYS A 225 15.89 30.52 12.67
C LYS A 225 15.65 29.03 12.93
N PHE A 226 16.45 28.42 13.81
CA PHE A 226 16.34 27.00 14.16
C PHE A 226 15.98 26.79 15.63
N ALA A 227 14.91 26.04 15.87
CA ALA A 227 14.36 25.77 17.19
C ALA A 227 15.21 24.77 18.00
N THR A 228 14.97 24.69 19.31
CA THR A 228 15.43 23.56 20.13
C THR A 228 14.27 22.62 20.49
N ASN A 229 14.23 21.45 19.84
CA ASN A 229 13.20 20.42 20.03
C ASN A 229 13.19 19.72 21.41
N LYS A 230 13.88 20.30 22.41
CA LYS A 230 13.84 19.92 23.82
C LYS A 230 12.47 20.19 24.45
N ASN A 231 11.86 21.31 24.10
CA ASN A 231 10.62 21.77 24.72
C ASN A 231 9.35 21.40 23.94
N LEU A 232 9.47 21.13 22.63
CA LEU A 232 8.39 20.66 21.74
C LEU A 232 7.59 19.50 22.34
N ARG A 233 6.26 19.53 22.30
CA ARG A 233 5.32 18.57 22.91
C ARG A 233 4.33 18.03 21.86
N PRO A 234 3.73 16.85 22.06
CA PRO A 234 2.53 16.49 21.31
C PRO A 234 1.42 17.51 21.60
N GLY A 235 0.72 17.98 20.56
CA GLY A 235 -0.27 19.06 20.66
C GLY A 235 0.29 20.49 20.58
N ASP A 236 1.61 20.68 20.46
CA ASP A 236 2.14 21.98 20.04
C ASP A 236 1.83 22.20 18.55
N TRP A 237 1.36 23.41 18.21
CA TRP A 237 1.14 23.81 16.82
C TRP A 237 2.45 23.86 16.03
N VAL A 238 2.39 23.36 14.81
CA VAL A 238 3.45 23.41 13.82
C VAL A 238 2.88 23.73 12.44
N ILE A 239 3.71 24.30 11.58
CA ILE A 239 3.34 24.78 10.26
C ILE A 239 4.36 24.26 9.25
N ALA A 240 3.92 23.51 8.25
CA ALA A 240 4.74 23.09 7.12
C ALA A 240 4.62 24.12 6.00
N ILE A 241 5.75 24.59 5.48
CA ILE A 241 5.81 25.54 4.36
C ILE A 241 6.52 24.86 3.18
N GLY A 242 6.05 25.11 1.96
CA GLY A 242 6.70 24.64 0.74
C GLY A 242 5.98 25.11 -0.53
N ASN A 243 6.55 24.77 -1.68
CA ASN A 243 6.14 25.27 -2.99
C ASN A 243 5.64 24.13 -3.92
N PRO A 244 4.47 23.51 -3.67
CA PRO A 244 3.92 22.43 -4.48
C PRO A 244 3.80 22.79 -5.96
N PHE A 245 4.39 21.96 -6.82
CA PHE A 245 4.18 22.04 -8.27
C PHE A 245 4.51 23.42 -8.89
N GLY A 246 5.43 24.18 -8.25
CA GLY A 246 5.77 25.56 -8.64
C GLY A 246 4.84 26.66 -8.11
N LEU A 247 3.84 26.32 -7.29
CA LEU A 247 3.00 27.29 -6.57
C LEU A 247 3.76 27.84 -5.37
N THR A 248 4.09 29.13 -5.35
CA THR A 248 4.82 29.75 -4.23
C THR A 248 3.96 29.90 -2.98
N GLY A 249 4.59 29.67 -1.82
CA GLY A 249 4.03 30.03 -0.51
C GLY A 249 2.87 29.17 -0.03
N THR A 250 2.85 27.86 -0.32
CA THR A 250 1.81 26.99 0.26
C THR A 250 2.16 26.64 1.70
N VAL A 251 1.12 26.71 2.55
CA VAL A 251 1.22 26.55 4.00
C VAL A 251 0.20 25.52 4.46
N THR A 252 0.61 24.55 5.27
CA THR A 252 -0.31 23.63 5.96
C THR A 252 -0.02 23.63 7.46
N ALA A 253 -1.03 23.89 8.28
CA ALA A 253 -0.91 24.00 9.73
C ALA A 253 -1.57 22.81 10.43
N GLY A 254 -1.00 22.41 11.56
CA GLY A 254 -1.42 21.25 12.34
C GLY A 254 -0.69 21.20 13.69
N ILE A 255 -0.64 20.02 14.29
CA ILE A 255 0.04 19.78 15.56
C ILE A 255 1.10 18.68 15.45
N VAL A 256 2.06 18.71 16.36
CA VAL A 256 2.92 17.56 16.62
C VAL A 256 2.06 16.42 17.16
N SER A 257 1.86 15.35 16.38
CA SER A 257 1.20 14.12 16.85
C SER A 257 2.17 13.23 17.64
N SER A 258 3.47 13.25 17.31
CA SER A 258 4.54 12.64 18.12
C SER A 258 5.86 13.38 17.96
N ARG A 259 6.54 13.65 19.09
CA ARG A 259 7.84 14.33 19.11
C ARG A 259 8.94 13.55 18.39
N ARG A 260 8.92 12.21 18.50
CA ARG A 260 10.03 11.32 18.13
C ARG A 260 9.48 9.99 17.64
N ARG A 261 9.77 9.69 16.38
CA ARG A 261 9.65 8.38 15.74
C ARG A 261 11.02 7.90 15.30
N LYS A 262 11.31 6.61 15.44
CA LYS A 262 12.51 5.98 14.88
C LYS A 262 12.27 5.53 13.44
N PRO A 263 13.30 5.43 12.59
CA PRO A 263 13.18 4.89 11.23
C PRO A 263 12.41 3.55 11.18
N SER A 264 12.68 2.66 12.14
CA SER A 264 12.05 1.34 12.29
C SER A 264 10.57 1.37 12.69
N GLU A 265 10.04 2.50 13.14
CA GLU A 265 8.62 2.66 13.50
C GLU A 265 7.77 3.17 12.32
N ILE A 266 8.42 3.80 11.33
CA ILE A 266 7.76 4.46 10.19
C ILE A 266 8.12 3.84 8.83
N HIS A 267 8.87 2.74 8.84
CA HIS A 267 9.36 2.03 7.64
C HIS A 267 10.12 2.94 6.63
N SER A 268 10.74 4.01 7.14
CA SER A 268 11.38 5.07 6.33
C SER A 268 12.67 5.56 6.99
N GLY A 269 13.65 5.95 6.17
CA GLY A 269 15.00 6.31 6.60
C GLY A 269 15.91 5.09 6.79
N GLN A 270 17.19 5.22 6.41
CA GLN A 270 18.20 4.16 6.62
C GLN A 270 19.21 4.50 7.72
N ASP A 271 19.33 5.77 8.11
CA ASP A 271 20.19 6.17 9.21
C ASP A 271 19.51 6.04 10.58
N ALA A 272 19.88 4.99 11.33
CA ALA A 272 19.40 4.72 12.69
C ALA A 272 19.76 5.77 13.76
N ARG A 273 20.46 6.86 13.39
CA ARG A 273 20.72 8.02 14.25
C ARG A 273 19.64 9.10 14.16
N LEU A 274 18.85 9.12 13.07
CA LEU A 274 17.76 10.08 12.91
C LEU A 274 16.56 9.74 13.78
N GLU A 275 15.78 10.77 14.11
CA GLU A 275 14.45 10.67 14.68
C GLU A 275 13.55 11.67 13.94
N TYR A 276 12.27 11.34 13.77
CA TYR A 276 11.31 12.15 13.04
C TYR A 276 10.25 12.74 13.97
N ILE A 277 9.75 13.92 13.64
CA ILE A 277 8.49 14.47 14.15
C ILE A 277 7.38 13.80 13.35
N GLN A 278 6.32 13.32 14.00
CA GLN A 278 5.05 13.01 13.36
C GLN A 278 4.13 14.22 13.53
N THR A 279 3.50 14.66 12.45
CA THR A 279 2.55 15.78 12.41
C THR A 279 1.35 15.42 11.53
N ASP A 280 0.21 16.10 11.73
CA ASP A 280 -0.97 16.04 10.86
C ASP A 280 -1.01 17.18 9.81
N CYS A 281 -0.02 18.10 9.80
CA CYS A 281 0.24 18.97 8.65
C CYS A 281 0.30 18.14 7.36
N VAL A 282 -0.40 18.55 6.30
CA VAL A 282 -0.33 17.86 5.01
C VAL A 282 1.03 18.16 4.36
N VAL A 283 1.86 17.13 4.19
CA VAL A 283 3.17 17.18 3.51
C VAL A 283 3.12 16.30 2.26
N HIS A 284 3.32 16.92 1.11
CA HIS A 284 3.38 16.30 -0.21
C HIS A 284 4.77 16.48 -0.85
N SER A 285 5.04 15.79 -1.97
CA SER A 285 6.32 15.82 -2.70
C SER A 285 6.91 17.22 -2.86
N GLY A 286 6.15 18.18 -3.42
CA GLY A 286 6.62 19.54 -3.63
C GLY A 286 6.90 20.37 -2.36
N SER A 287 6.45 19.93 -1.18
CA SER A 287 6.81 20.53 0.12
C SER A 287 7.93 19.77 0.85
N SER A 288 8.31 18.59 0.34
CA SER A 288 9.44 17.83 0.88
C SER A 288 10.73 18.63 0.72
N GLY A 289 11.57 18.63 1.75
CA GLY A 289 12.74 19.50 1.86
C GLY A 289 12.44 20.92 2.39
N GLY A 290 11.18 21.35 2.41
CA GLY A 290 10.75 22.61 3.04
C GLY A 290 10.76 22.55 4.58
N PRO A 291 10.63 23.69 5.28
CA PRO A 291 10.67 23.73 6.73
C PRO A 291 9.33 23.33 7.38
N LEU A 292 9.44 22.66 8.53
CA LEU A 292 8.39 22.59 9.56
C LEU A 292 8.77 23.58 10.68
N ILE A 293 7.93 24.58 10.95
CA ILE A 293 8.17 25.63 11.94
C ILE A 293 7.22 25.54 13.14
N ASN A 294 7.60 26.16 14.27
CA ASN A 294 6.71 26.46 15.39
C ASN A 294 6.02 27.83 15.21
N LEU A 295 5.22 28.24 16.22
CA LEU A 295 4.56 29.56 16.24
C LEU A 295 5.51 30.75 16.50
N ASP A 296 6.79 30.51 16.76
CA ASP A 296 7.81 31.54 16.98
C ASP A 296 8.63 31.85 15.69
N GLY A 297 8.26 31.22 14.56
CA GLY A 297 8.99 31.33 13.29
C GLY A 297 10.28 30.49 13.24
N GLU A 298 10.46 29.53 14.15
CA GLU A 298 11.67 28.71 14.24
C GLU A 298 11.45 27.31 13.63
N VAL A 299 12.39 26.87 12.78
CA VAL A 299 12.38 25.54 12.16
C VAL A 299 12.64 24.46 13.20
N VAL A 300 11.66 23.58 13.41
CA VAL A 300 11.71 22.37 14.26
C VAL A 300 12.09 21.11 13.46
N GLY A 301 11.90 21.11 12.14
CA GLY A 301 12.31 20.00 11.28
C GLY A 301 12.25 20.30 9.78
N ILE A 302 12.68 19.33 8.97
CA ILE A 302 12.63 19.36 7.50
C ILE A 302 11.54 18.39 7.05
N ASN A 303 10.53 18.89 6.34
CA ASN A 303 9.40 18.12 5.83
C ASN A 303 9.89 16.94 4.96
N THR A 304 9.42 15.72 5.22
CA THR A 304 9.80 14.52 4.44
C THR A 304 8.59 13.63 4.19
N THR A 305 8.23 13.44 2.93
CA THR A 305 7.03 12.70 2.53
C THR A 305 7.24 11.19 2.67
N ARG A 306 6.53 10.51 3.60
CA ARG A 306 6.40 9.04 3.63
C ARG A 306 5.33 8.51 4.60
N ALA A 307 4.06 8.73 4.27
CA ALA A 307 2.98 7.79 4.58
C ALA A 307 1.92 7.89 3.48
N GLU A 308 1.37 6.76 3.04
CA GLU A 308 0.26 6.70 2.08
C GLU A 308 -1.09 6.84 2.82
N SER A 309 -1.16 7.74 3.79
CA SER A 309 -2.27 7.94 4.71
C SER A 309 -2.54 9.42 4.91
N GLU A 310 -3.76 9.85 4.64
CA GLU A 310 -4.23 11.20 4.99
C GLU A 310 -4.03 11.44 6.50
N GLY A 311 -3.65 12.66 6.87
CA GLY A 311 -3.45 13.08 8.26
C GLY A 311 -2.22 12.52 8.98
N ILE A 312 -1.28 11.86 8.29
CA ILE A 312 -0.01 11.41 8.89
C ILE A 312 1.18 11.82 8.02
N SER A 313 1.93 12.83 8.48
CA SER A 313 3.16 13.32 7.86
C SER A 313 4.35 13.21 8.79
N PHE A 314 5.57 13.28 8.22
CA PHE A 314 6.81 13.26 8.99
C PHE A 314 7.74 14.44 8.62
N ALA A 315 8.56 14.85 9.60
CA ALA A 315 9.66 15.79 9.38
C ALA A 315 10.93 15.28 10.08
N ILE A 316 12.08 15.40 9.42
CA ILE A 316 13.39 15.10 10.02
C ILE A 316 13.64 16.13 11.12
N ARG A 317 13.87 15.69 12.37
CA ARG A 317 14.07 16.60 13.51
C ARG A 317 15.33 17.44 13.36
N VAL A 318 15.21 18.76 13.49
CA VAL A 318 16.34 19.71 13.37
C VAL A 318 17.49 19.37 14.33
N ASP A 319 17.19 18.99 15.58
CA ASP A 319 18.19 18.73 16.61
C ASP A 319 19.07 17.50 16.34
N ASN A 320 18.62 16.57 15.48
CA ASN A 320 19.40 15.42 15.03
C ASN A 320 19.95 15.63 13.60
N ALA A 321 19.32 16.49 12.79
CA ALA A 321 19.78 16.85 11.45
C ALA A 321 21.03 17.75 11.48
N MET A 322 21.17 18.63 12.47
CA MET A 322 22.22 19.66 12.51
C MET A 322 23.65 19.12 12.44
N ASP A 323 23.98 18.04 13.16
CA ASP A 323 25.30 17.40 13.07
C ASP A 323 25.61 16.89 11.65
N ILE A 324 24.56 16.45 10.93
CA ILE A 324 24.66 15.93 9.56
C ILE A 324 24.78 17.09 8.56
N ILE A 325 23.98 18.13 8.72
CA ILE A 325 24.03 19.38 7.95
C ILE A 325 25.42 20.02 8.07
N GLN A 326 25.95 20.16 9.29
CA GLN A 326 27.30 20.73 9.49
C GLN A 326 28.38 19.88 8.82
N ALA A 327 28.28 18.55 8.83
CA ALA A 327 29.20 17.67 8.12
C ALA A 327 29.08 17.81 6.58
N LEU A 328 27.87 17.97 6.05
CA LEU A 328 27.63 18.23 4.63
C LEU A 328 28.20 19.59 4.21
N VAL A 329 27.92 20.67 4.95
CA VAL A 329 28.41 22.04 4.68
C VAL A 329 29.94 22.14 4.77
N HIS A 330 30.57 21.56 5.79
CA HIS A 330 32.01 21.77 6.05
C HIS A 330 32.93 20.69 5.46
N LYS A 331 32.43 19.49 5.16
CA LYS A 331 33.24 18.36 4.68
C LYS A 331 32.74 17.72 3.39
N GLY A 332 31.61 18.19 2.85
CA GLY A 332 30.98 17.64 1.64
C GLY A 332 30.39 16.23 1.80
N ARG A 333 30.49 15.60 2.99
CA ARG A 333 30.07 14.22 3.22
C ARG A 333 29.84 13.88 4.69
N VAL A 334 28.91 12.96 4.92
CA VAL A 334 28.60 12.41 6.26
C VAL A 334 29.47 11.20 6.54
N VAL A 335 30.38 11.30 7.51
CA VAL A 335 31.15 10.15 8.00
C VAL A 335 30.34 9.40 9.04
N ARG A 336 30.16 8.08 8.84
CA ARG A 336 29.51 7.17 9.81
C ARG A 336 30.56 6.21 10.40
N PRO A 337 30.52 5.94 11.71
CA PRO A 337 31.38 4.92 12.31
C PRO A 337 30.98 3.53 11.80
N TRP A 338 31.91 2.79 11.21
CA TRP A 338 31.70 1.41 10.76
C TRP A 338 32.63 0.47 11.54
N LEU A 339 32.04 -0.45 12.31
CA LEU A 339 32.77 -1.51 13.00
C LEU A 339 32.91 -2.78 12.15
N GLY A 340 32.04 -3.00 11.16
CA GLY A 340 31.93 -4.27 10.43
C GLY A 340 31.45 -5.44 11.29
N MET A 341 30.47 -5.19 12.15
CA MET A 341 29.73 -6.24 12.90
C MET A 341 28.22 -6.04 12.76
N ARG A 342 27.45 -7.14 12.79
CA ARG A 342 25.98 -7.13 12.83
C ARG A 342 25.51 -7.24 14.28
N MET A 343 24.89 -6.19 14.80
CA MET A 343 24.49 -6.08 16.20
C MET A 343 23.00 -6.35 16.43
N LEU A 344 22.65 -7.04 17.52
CA LEU A 344 21.29 -7.23 18.03
C LEU A 344 21.22 -6.72 19.48
N SER A 345 20.30 -5.79 19.77
CA SER A 345 20.13 -5.28 21.15
C SER A 345 19.31 -6.28 21.99
N LEU A 346 19.83 -6.68 23.14
CA LEU A 346 19.23 -7.69 24.02
C LEU A 346 18.14 -7.07 24.91
N THR A 347 17.05 -6.63 24.30
CA THR A 347 15.86 -6.16 25.00
C THR A 347 15.12 -7.34 25.67
N PRO A 348 14.31 -7.12 26.73
CA PRO A 348 13.62 -8.22 27.42
C PRO A 348 12.75 -9.13 26.51
N PRO A 349 12.03 -8.63 25.48
CA PRO A 349 11.34 -9.50 24.52
C PRO A 349 12.28 -10.37 23.68
N VAL A 350 13.42 -9.82 23.23
CA VAL A 350 14.45 -10.57 22.50
C VAL A 350 15.08 -11.63 23.42
N TRP A 351 15.33 -11.30 24.69
CA TRP A 351 15.84 -12.22 25.70
C TRP A 351 14.89 -13.41 25.92
N SER A 352 13.58 -13.14 26.05
CA SER A 352 12.54 -14.17 26.14
C SER A 352 12.48 -15.05 24.88
N GLN A 353 12.59 -14.46 23.68
CA GLN A 353 12.54 -15.17 22.40
C GLN A 353 13.80 -16.01 22.12
N LEU A 354 14.96 -15.63 22.65
CA LEU A 354 16.18 -16.44 22.58
C LEU A 354 16.15 -17.59 23.60
N LYS A 355 15.70 -17.32 24.85
CA LYS A 355 15.49 -18.34 25.88
C LYS A 355 14.51 -19.43 25.42
N SER A 356 13.38 -19.06 24.78
CA SER A 356 12.36 -20.02 24.31
C SER A 356 12.76 -20.86 23.08
N ARG A 357 13.88 -20.52 22.41
CA ARG A 357 14.40 -21.25 21.25
C ARG A 357 15.60 -22.16 21.56
N GLY A 358 15.86 -22.44 22.84
CA GLY A 358 17.00 -23.25 23.28
C GLY A 358 18.36 -22.54 23.20
N GLY A 359 18.39 -21.22 22.98
CA GLY A 359 19.63 -20.45 22.84
C GLY A 359 20.41 -20.23 24.13
N SER A 360 20.00 -20.82 25.27
CA SER A 360 20.62 -20.60 26.57
C SER A 360 22.03 -21.17 26.71
N GLU A 361 22.41 -22.15 25.89
CA GLU A 361 23.79 -22.70 25.85
C GLU A 361 24.76 -21.81 25.04
N LEU A 362 24.23 -20.83 24.30
CA LEU A 362 24.99 -19.91 23.43
C LEU A 362 24.94 -18.45 23.94
N LEU A 363 24.48 -18.22 25.16
CA LEU A 363 24.39 -16.90 25.77
C LEU A 363 25.16 -16.86 27.10
N PRO A 364 25.89 -15.76 27.40
CA PRO A 364 26.56 -15.60 28.68
C PRO A 364 25.57 -15.52 29.85
N SER A 365 26.07 -15.69 31.08
CA SER A 365 25.25 -15.74 32.28
C SER A 365 24.44 -14.45 32.49
N CYS A 366 23.25 -14.58 33.09
CA CYS A 366 22.43 -13.42 33.45
C CYS A 366 23.03 -12.58 34.59
N GLU A 367 24.10 -13.05 35.26
CA GLU A 367 24.74 -12.35 36.37
C GLU A 367 25.72 -11.27 35.87
N ASP A 368 26.50 -11.58 34.82
CA ASP A 368 27.39 -10.64 34.14
C ASP A 368 26.61 -9.61 33.31
N VAL A 369 25.54 -10.09 32.66
CA VAL A 369 24.73 -9.35 31.68
C VAL A 369 23.31 -9.15 32.22
N GLY A 370 23.20 -8.35 33.28
CA GLY A 370 21.94 -8.09 33.99
C GLY A 370 20.75 -7.79 33.06
N GLU A 371 19.65 -8.51 33.28
CA GLU A 371 18.61 -8.74 32.26
C GLU A 371 18.09 -7.48 31.56
N GLY A 372 18.02 -7.55 30.22
CA GLY A 372 17.56 -6.44 29.38
C GLY A 372 18.62 -5.37 29.08
N SER A 373 19.91 -5.65 29.29
CA SER A 373 21.01 -4.76 28.89
C SER A 373 22.14 -5.50 28.17
N GLY A 374 22.54 -5.02 26.98
CA GLY A 374 23.69 -5.52 26.23
C GLY A 374 23.40 -5.68 24.73
N VAL A 375 24.44 -5.89 23.93
CA VAL A 375 24.35 -5.98 22.47
C VAL A 375 25.09 -7.22 21.96
N LEU A 376 24.34 -8.20 21.49
CA LEU A 376 24.87 -9.43 20.91
C LEU A 376 25.42 -9.18 19.50
N VAL A 377 26.64 -9.65 19.25
CA VAL A 377 27.27 -9.70 17.93
C VAL A 377 26.79 -10.96 17.22
N THR A 378 26.06 -10.78 16.11
CA THR A 378 25.39 -11.86 15.37
C THR A 378 26.09 -12.27 14.08
N ALA A 379 26.97 -11.40 13.57
CA ALA A 379 27.87 -11.67 12.44
C ALA A 379 29.02 -10.65 12.43
N LEU A 380 30.09 -11.00 11.73
CA LEU A 380 31.32 -10.21 11.60
C LEU A 380 31.71 -10.11 10.12
N TYR A 381 32.24 -8.98 9.68
CA TYR A 381 32.84 -8.82 8.36
C TYR A 381 34.36 -9.02 8.47
N PRO A 382 34.98 -9.90 7.66
CA PRO A 382 36.43 -10.07 7.64
C PRO A 382 37.19 -8.77 7.37
N HIS A 383 38.34 -8.60 8.01
CA HIS A 383 39.21 -7.41 7.93
C HIS A 383 38.52 -6.10 8.34
N SER A 384 37.47 -6.18 9.16
CA SER A 384 36.81 -5.02 9.75
C SER A 384 37.50 -4.55 11.04
N PRO A 385 37.25 -3.32 11.53
CA PRO A 385 37.74 -2.87 12.83
C PRO A 385 37.33 -3.78 14.00
N ALA A 386 36.20 -4.49 13.91
CA ALA A 386 35.78 -5.49 14.89
C ALA A 386 36.60 -6.79 14.81
N ASP A 387 36.89 -7.26 13.60
CA ASP A 387 37.71 -8.46 13.34
C ASP A 387 39.18 -8.25 13.75
N HIS A 388 39.73 -7.07 13.44
CA HIS A 388 41.02 -6.60 13.94
C HIS A 388 41.05 -6.33 15.46
N ALA A 389 39.89 -6.19 16.10
CA ALA A 389 39.73 -6.17 17.56
C ALA A 389 39.34 -7.55 18.15
N HIS A 390 39.37 -8.61 17.33
CA HIS A 390 39.09 -9.99 17.69
C HIS A 390 37.69 -10.29 18.26
N VAL A 391 36.72 -9.40 18.02
CA VAL A 391 35.32 -9.57 18.40
C VAL A 391 34.67 -10.67 17.54
N ARG A 392 33.93 -11.60 18.16
CA ARG A 392 33.37 -12.79 17.52
C ARG A 392 31.85 -12.77 17.46
N PRO A 393 31.22 -13.47 16.48
CA PRO A 393 29.81 -13.81 16.57
C PRO A 393 29.54 -14.65 17.82
N GLY A 394 28.64 -14.20 18.68
CA GLY A 394 28.39 -14.73 20.03
C GLY A 394 28.71 -13.73 21.15
N ASP A 395 29.64 -12.79 20.93
CA ASP A 395 30.06 -11.82 21.95
C ASP A 395 28.91 -10.87 22.34
N VAL A 396 28.83 -10.50 23.62
CA VAL A 396 27.84 -9.52 24.12
C VAL A 396 28.55 -8.27 24.62
N ILE A 397 28.40 -7.18 23.88
CA ILE A 397 28.97 -5.87 24.22
C ILE A 397 28.11 -5.23 25.31
N ILE A 398 28.69 -5.12 26.52
CA ILE A 398 28.05 -4.50 27.69
C ILE A 398 28.57 -3.09 28.02
N SER A 399 29.73 -2.70 27.49
CA SER A 399 30.25 -1.32 27.62
C SER A 399 31.04 -0.90 26.38
N THR A 400 31.30 0.40 26.23
CA THR A 400 32.18 0.96 25.19
C THR A 400 32.81 2.23 25.73
N ASN A 401 34.14 2.38 25.62
CA ASN A 401 34.90 3.51 26.19
C ASN A 401 34.57 3.78 27.68
N GLY A 402 34.39 2.72 28.49
CA GLY A 402 34.03 2.81 29.91
C GLY A 402 32.55 3.13 30.21
N SER A 403 31.76 3.48 29.21
CA SER A 403 30.31 3.72 29.36
C SER A 403 29.52 2.42 29.16
N LYS A 404 28.66 2.04 30.13
CA LYS A 404 27.77 0.87 29.97
C LYS A 404 26.79 1.11 28.82
N VAL A 405 26.64 0.13 27.92
CA VAL A 405 25.71 0.18 26.78
C VAL A 405 24.58 -0.84 26.95
N ARG A 406 23.38 -0.46 26.51
CA ARG A 406 22.17 -1.29 26.50
C ARG A 406 21.67 -1.59 25.10
N THR A 407 21.97 -0.73 24.12
CA THR A 407 21.53 -0.86 22.72
C THR A 407 22.65 -0.57 21.73
N SER A 408 22.52 -1.13 20.52
CA SER A 408 23.46 -0.87 19.40
C SER A 408 23.48 0.60 18.97
N CYS A 409 22.42 1.36 19.25
CA CYS A 409 22.38 2.81 19.04
C CYS A 409 23.35 3.56 19.98
N GLU A 410 23.51 3.10 21.23
CA GLU A 410 24.47 3.69 22.19
C GLU A 410 25.91 3.43 21.76
N ILE A 411 26.22 2.20 21.29
CA ILE A 411 27.54 1.88 20.72
C ILE A 411 27.88 2.83 19.56
N LEU A 412 26.96 2.99 18.60
CA LEU A 412 27.16 3.89 17.46
C LEU A 412 27.28 5.37 17.87
N LYS A 413 26.61 5.80 18.96
CA LYS A 413 26.73 7.16 19.52
C LYS A 413 28.05 7.38 20.28
N ILE A 414 28.57 6.37 20.96
CA ILE A 414 29.86 6.44 21.68
C ILE A 414 31.06 6.38 20.72
N ILE A 415 30.93 5.66 19.60
CA ILE A 415 31.99 5.57 18.58
C ILE A 415 31.89 6.72 17.58
N GLY A 416 30.68 7.19 17.26
CA GLY A 416 30.43 8.45 16.55
C GLY A 416 30.65 9.70 17.41
N LEU A 417 31.74 9.70 18.19
CA LEU A 417 32.01 10.62 19.29
C LEU A 417 32.03 12.08 18.82
N LYS A 418 30.95 12.81 19.16
CA LYS A 418 30.74 14.27 19.10
C LYS A 418 31.60 15.08 18.11
N TYR A 419 30.96 15.66 17.10
CA TYR A 419 31.39 16.98 16.63
C TYR A 419 31.34 17.98 17.80
N LEU A 420 32.28 18.93 17.82
CA LEU A 420 32.65 19.67 19.03
C LEU A 420 31.53 20.56 19.56
N ASP A 421 31.41 20.62 20.89
CA ASP A 421 30.38 21.35 21.62
C ASP A 421 30.66 22.87 21.63
N PHE A 422 30.44 23.54 20.49
CA PHE A 422 30.78 24.94 20.24
C PHE A 422 29.86 25.97 20.92
N ARG A 423 29.24 25.65 22.06
CA ARG A 423 28.41 26.58 22.85
C ARG A 423 29.23 27.60 23.66
N HIS A 424 30.34 28.08 23.11
CA HIS A 424 31.22 29.08 23.73
C HIS A 424 32.02 29.97 22.74
N TYR A 425 31.53 30.16 21.51
CA TYR A 425 31.96 31.26 20.64
C TYR A 425 30.75 32.02 20.10
N GLY A 426 30.39 33.10 20.79
CA GLY A 426 29.49 34.13 20.28
C GLY A 426 30.31 35.35 19.85
N ASN A 427 29.97 35.89 18.67
CA ASN A 427 30.55 37.07 18.02
C ASN A 427 32.02 36.96 17.57
N ASN A 428 32.31 37.64 16.46
CA ASN A 428 33.62 37.92 15.87
C ASN A 428 34.47 36.72 15.40
N MET A 429 34.42 36.42 14.10
CA MET A 429 35.57 36.79 13.23
C MET A 429 35.18 36.83 11.75
N LEU A 430 35.27 38.04 11.17
CA LEU A 430 35.48 38.24 9.73
C LEU A 430 36.96 38.00 9.39
N GLU A 431 37.29 38.08 8.09
CA GLU A 431 38.63 38.03 7.50
C GLU A 431 39.39 36.69 7.57
N ARG A 432 39.42 35.98 6.44
CA ARG A 432 40.57 36.08 5.50
C ARG A 432 40.30 35.33 4.19
N GLY A 433 40.46 36.02 3.07
CA GLY A 433 40.34 35.42 1.74
C GLY A 433 41.62 34.71 1.29
N GLY A 434 41.47 33.58 0.60
CA GLY A 434 42.57 32.86 -0.07
C GLY A 434 42.18 32.50 -1.50
N LYS A 435 42.94 33.01 -2.49
CA LYS A 435 42.75 32.63 -3.90
C LYS A 435 43.49 31.33 -4.21
N MET A 436 42.87 30.44 -4.98
CA MET A 436 43.59 29.53 -5.87
C MET A 436 42.89 29.49 -7.24
N ALA A 437 43.69 29.30 -8.29
CA ALA A 437 43.22 29.17 -9.67
C ALA A 437 44.21 28.29 -10.43
N PHE A 438 43.68 27.50 -11.39
CA PHE A 438 44.22 27.14 -12.71
C PHE A 438 43.23 26.13 -13.31
N VAL A 439 42.49 26.47 -14.38
CA VAL A 439 42.89 26.45 -15.80
C VAL A 439 43.02 25.03 -16.36
N GLY A 440 42.13 24.72 -17.30
CA GLY A 440 41.82 23.36 -17.74
C GLY A 440 42.71 22.75 -18.82
N ALA A 441 42.37 21.49 -19.14
CA ALA A 441 42.88 20.73 -20.26
C ALA A 441 41.73 20.36 -21.22
N ARG A 442 41.99 20.33 -22.52
CA ARG A 442 40.97 20.15 -23.58
C ARG A 442 40.82 18.69 -24.03
N ARG A 443 39.62 18.38 -24.54
CA ARG A 443 39.30 17.47 -25.67
C ARG A 443 40.41 16.47 -26.08
N ASN A 444 40.24 15.17 -25.79
CA ASN A 444 40.69 14.06 -26.68
C ASN A 444 40.26 12.65 -26.18
N MET A 445 38.97 12.27 -26.31
CA MET A 445 38.57 10.84 -26.15
C MET A 445 37.29 10.40 -26.92
N ILE A 446 36.80 11.17 -27.89
CA ILE A 446 35.46 10.98 -28.50
C ILE A 446 35.44 10.01 -29.71
N ARG A 447 36.50 9.23 -29.98
CA ARG A 447 36.62 8.41 -31.21
C ARG A 447 37.00 6.92 -31.07
N SER A 448 36.93 6.33 -29.86
CA SER A 448 37.35 4.92 -29.63
C SER A 448 36.25 3.94 -29.16
N LEU A 449 35.04 4.40 -28.87
CA LEU A 449 33.98 3.57 -28.23
C LEU A 449 32.70 3.41 -29.08
N LEU A 450 32.80 3.56 -30.41
CA LEU A 450 31.65 3.51 -31.33
C LEU A 450 31.34 2.12 -31.90
N ARG A 451 31.93 1.04 -31.35
CA ARG A 451 31.63 -0.37 -31.70
C ARG A 451 31.71 -1.30 -30.49
N ALA A 452 30.70 -1.22 -29.62
CA ALA A 452 30.29 -2.31 -28.75
C ALA A 452 28.79 -2.54 -28.96
N HIS A 453 28.34 -3.79 -29.03
CA HIS A 453 26.91 -4.08 -29.08
C HIS A 453 26.26 -3.68 -27.74
N LEU A 454 25.27 -2.78 -27.78
CA LEU A 454 24.36 -2.55 -26.67
C LEU A 454 23.39 -3.74 -26.56
N SER A 455 23.91 -4.84 -26.03
CA SER A 455 23.07 -5.82 -25.35
C SER A 455 22.37 -5.11 -24.19
N THR A 456 21.06 -5.26 -24.08
CA THR A 456 20.25 -4.68 -23.02
C THR A 456 20.61 -5.30 -21.68
N LYS A 457 21.55 -4.68 -20.96
CA LYS A 457 21.82 -4.97 -19.56
C LYS A 457 20.67 -4.46 -18.69
N THR A 458 19.61 -5.24 -18.62
CA THR A 458 18.62 -5.17 -17.54
C THR A 458 19.31 -5.31 -16.18
N PHE A 459 18.67 -4.83 -15.12
CA PHE A 459 19.13 -5.02 -13.74
C PHE A 459 18.99 -6.46 -13.22
N ALA A 460 18.85 -7.43 -14.14
CA ALA A 460 18.89 -8.85 -13.88
C ALA A 460 20.18 -9.41 -14.48
N SER A 461 21.05 -9.97 -13.63
CA SER A 461 21.84 -11.14 -14.03
C SER A 461 20.90 -12.20 -14.63
N GLU A 462 21.36 -13.05 -15.55
CA GLU A 462 20.56 -14.02 -16.31
C GLU A 462 19.77 -15.02 -15.44
N ALA A 463 18.69 -14.53 -14.84
CA ALA A 463 17.63 -15.31 -14.24
C ALA A 463 16.85 -15.90 -15.40
N THR A 464 17.26 -17.11 -15.80
CA THR A 464 16.35 -18.04 -16.46
C THR A 464 15.02 -18.02 -15.71
N VAL A 465 13.90 -17.92 -16.44
CA VAL A 465 12.56 -17.81 -15.83
C VAL A 465 12.20 -19.17 -15.24
N ASN A 466 12.74 -19.42 -14.05
CA ASN A 466 12.54 -20.62 -13.27
C ASN A 466 11.16 -20.45 -12.61
N THR A 467 10.15 -21.17 -13.13
CA THR A 467 8.73 -20.94 -12.87
C THR A 467 8.25 -21.41 -11.48
N SER A 468 9.16 -21.45 -10.51
CA SER A 468 8.92 -21.76 -9.09
C SER A 468 8.57 -20.53 -8.23
N GLY A 469 8.47 -19.35 -8.83
CA GLY A 469 8.09 -18.09 -8.17
C GLY A 469 6.65 -17.65 -8.43
N ILE A 470 6.30 -16.46 -7.93
CA ILE A 470 4.99 -15.83 -8.21
C ILE A 470 4.95 -15.35 -9.67
N GLY A 471 3.92 -15.72 -10.40
CA GLY A 471 3.63 -15.24 -11.76
C GLY A 471 2.28 -14.52 -11.84
N PHE A 472 2.21 -13.48 -12.68
CA PHE A 472 0.99 -12.70 -12.93
C PHE A 472 0.56 -12.72 -14.41
N ASN A 473 1.25 -13.50 -15.24
CA ASN A 473 0.84 -13.75 -16.62
C ASN A 473 -0.33 -14.73 -16.62
N LEU A 474 -1.40 -14.38 -17.34
CA LEU A 474 -2.49 -15.31 -17.66
C LEU A 474 -1.99 -16.40 -18.60
N THR A 475 -2.61 -17.60 -18.55
CA THR A 475 -2.35 -18.63 -19.56
C THR A 475 -2.93 -18.24 -20.93
N GLU A 476 -2.47 -18.88 -22.00
CA GLU A 476 -3.03 -18.67 -23.34
C GLU A 476 -4.55 -18.98 -23.38
N GLU A 477 -4.98 -20.04 -22.70
CA GLU A 477 -6.40 -20.40 -22.57
C GLU A 477 -7.20 -19.33 -21.82
N GLN A 478 -6.64 -18.75 -20.75
CA GLN A 478 -7.23 -17.65 -20.00
C GLN A 478 -7.31 -16.34 -20.81
N LEU A 479 -6.30 -16.05 -21.64
CA LEU A 479 -6.31 -14.92 -22.56
C LEU A 479 -7.38 -15.10 -23.65
N GLN A 480 -7.54 -16.31 -24.18
CA GLN A 480 -8.58 -16.64 -25.17
C GLN A 480 -9.99 -16.55 -24.55
N LEU A 481 -10.19 -17.08 -23.33
CA LEU A 481 -11.45 -17.00 -22.59
C LEU A 481 -11.82 -15.54 -22.26
N GLN A 482 -10.87 -14.75 -21.76
CA GLN A 482 -11.06 -13.32 -21.50
C GLN A 482 -11.36 -12.57 -22.81
N GLY A 483 -10.67 -12.90 -23.90
CA GLY A 483 -10.91 -12.32 -25.23
C GLY A 483 -12.32 -12.62 -25.76
N LEU A 484 -12.81 -13.84 -25.57
CA LEU A 484 -14.18 -14.25 -25.90
C LEU A 484 -15.21 -13.47 -25.06
N ALA A 485 -15.05 -13.42 -23.74
CA ALA A 485 -15.93 -12.69 -22.84
C ALA A 485 -15.97 -11.19 -23.16
N ARG A 486 -14.80 -10.56 -23.41
CA ARG A 486 -14.68 -9.16 -23.81
C ARG A 486 -15.38 -8.87 -25.15
N LYS A 487 -15.18 -9.72 -26.15
CA LYS A 487 -15.82 -9.60 -27.46
C LYS A 487 -17.35 -9.73 -27.35
N PHE A 488 -17.84 -10.74 -26.63
CA PHE A 488 -19.27 -10.93 -26.38
C PHE A 488 -19.88 -9.72 -25.67
N THR A 489 -19.20 -9.20 -24.64
CA THR A 489 -19.61 -8.01 -23.88
C THR A 489 -19.76 -6.79 -24.78
N ALA A 490 -18.75 -6.52 -25.62
CA ALA A 490 -18.77 -5.38 -26.54
C ALA A 490 -19.86 -5.48 -27.62
N GLN A 491 -20.17 -6.70 -28.09
CA GLN A 491 -21.09 -6.93 -29.21
C GLN A 491 -22.56 -7.14 -28.77
N GLU A 492 -22.81 -7.81 -27.64
CA GLU A 492 -24.16 -8.22 -27.23
C GLU A 492 -24.67 -7.54 -25.96
N ILE A 493 -23.78 -7.12 -25.04
CA ILE A 493 -24.16 -6.53 -23.74
C ILE A 493 -24.19 -5.00 -23.80
N ILE A 494 -23.06 -4.35 -24.12
CA ILE A 494 -22.93 -2.89 -24.09
C ILE A 494 -24.02 -2.17 -24.92
N PRO A 495 -24.33 -2.57 -26.17
CA PRO A 495 -25.34 -1.88 -26.99
C PRO A 495 -26.78 -1.95 -26.44
N LYS A 496 -27.07 -2.88 -25.52
CA LYS A 496 -28.42 -3.13 -24.97
C LYS A 496 -28.54 -2.79 -23.49
N ALA A 497 -27.43 -2.51 -22.81
CA ALA A 497 -27.38 -2.29 -21.36
C ALA A 497 -28.27 -1.14 -20.87
N ALA A 498 -28.39 -0.06 -21.65
CA ALA A 498 -29.24 1.09 -21.33
C ALA A 498 -30.74 0.78 -21.51
N HIS A 499 -31.11 0.03 -22.56
CA HIS A 499 -32.48 -0.44 -22.77
C HIS A 499 -32.95 -1.30 -21.60
N HIS A 500 -32.21 -2.37 -21.29
CA HIS A 500 -32.57 -3.31 -20.22
C HIS A 500 -32.62 -2.67 -18.82
N ASP A 501 -31.80 -1.66 -18.55
CA ASP A 501 -31.89 -0.90 -17.29
C ASP A 501 -33.08 0.07 -17.28
N LYS A 502 -33.40 0.72 -18.40
CA LYS A 502 -34.56 1.64 -18.51
C LYS A 502 -35.90 0.91 -18.46
N THR A 503 -36.00 -0.29 -19.03
CA THR A 503 -37.24 -1.11 -19.04
C THR A 503 -37.35 -2.08 -17.88
N GLY A 504 -36.23 -2.46 -17.26
CA GLY A 504 -36.17 -3.57 -16.29
C GLY A 504 -36.39 -4.95 -16.93
N GLU A 505 -36.38 -5.04 -18.27
CA GLU A 505 -36.61 -6.27 -19.02
C GLU A 505 -35.48 -7.29 -18.78
N TYR A 506 -35.86 -8.53 -18.48
CA TYR A 506 -34.90 -9.61 -18.24
C TYR A 506 -34.16 -10.00 -19.53
N PRO A 507 -32.82 -10.14 -19.52
CA PRO A 507 -32.00 -10.19 -20.72
C PRO A 507 -31.93 -11.58 -21.38
N THR A 508 -33.09 -12.24 -21.58
CA THR A 508 -33.22 -13.65 -22.02
C THR A 508 -32.39 -13.97 -23.26
N GLU A 509 -32.47 -13.16 -24.32
CA GLU A 509 -31.73 -13.40 -25.57
C GLU A 509 -30.20 -13.22 -25.41
N ILE A 510 -29.76 -12.39 -24.45
CA ILE A 510 -28.34 -12.23 -24.14
C ILE A 510 -27.85 -13.43 -23.32
N ILE A 511 -28.64 -13.90 -22.35
CA ILE A 511 -28.37 -15.12 -21.58
C ILE A 511 -28.25 -16.33 -22.50
N LYS A 512 -29.23 -16.52 -23.41
CA LYS A 512 -29.22 -17.60 -24.39
C LYS A 512 -27.96 -17.57 -25.27
N LYS A 513 -27.65 -16.43 -25.89
CA LYS A 513 -26.41 -16.30 -26.68
C LYS A 513 -25.15 -16.52 -25.84
N GLY A 514 -25.14 -16.09 -24.59
CA GLY A 514 -24.03 -16.30 -23.66
C GLY A 514 -23.80 -17.77 -23.36
N TRP A 515 -24.87 -18.54 -23.20
CA TRP A 515 -24.83 -20.01 -23.10
C TRP A 515 -24.38 -20.66 -24.41
N GLU A 516 -24.91 -20.22 -25.57
CA GLU A 516 -24.51 -20.72 -26.90
C GLU A 516 -23.01 -20.54 -27.21
N VAL A 517 -22.35 -19.52 -26.63
CA VAL A 517 -20.89 -19.31 -26.76
C VAL A 517 -20.07 -19.79 -25.55
N GLY A 518 -20.67 -20.54 -24.61
CA GLY A 518 -19.95 -21.14 -23.48
C GLY A 518 -19.52 -20.17 -22.38
N LEU A 519 -20.26 -19.07 -22.15
CA LEU A 519 -20.02 -18.07 -21.10
C LEU A 519 -20.99 -18.17 -19.91
N LEU A 520 -21.83 -19.21 -19.84
CA LEU A 520 -22.73 -19.53 -18.72
C LEU A 520 -22.35 -20.88 -18.11
N ASN A 521 -22.69 -21.12 -16.83
CA ASN A 521 -22.50 -22.41 -16.12
C ASN A 521 -21.03 -22.94 -16.08
N LEU A 522 -20.04 -22.06 -16.29
CA LEU A 522 -18.61 -22.34 -16.48
C LEU A 522 -17.95 -23.36 -15.55
N HIS A 523 -18.38 -23.38 -14.29
CA HIS A 523 -17.81 -24.14 -13.19
C HIS A 523 -18.52 -25.49 -12.95
N VAL A 524 -19.54 -25.83 -13.75
CA VAL A 524 -20.13 -27.16 -13.75
C VAL A 524 -19.10 -28.17 -14.27
N PRO A 525 -18.80 -29.27 -13.54
CA PRO A 525 -17.81 -30.26 -13.97
C PRO A 525 -18.12 -30.92 -15.33
N THR A 526 -17.05 -31.31 -16.04
CA THR A 526 -17.09 -31.93 -17.36
C THR A 526 -17.82 -33.28 -17.39
N GLU A 527 -17.78 -34.02 -16.28
CA GLU A 527 -18.55 -35.26 -16.05
C GLU A 527 -20.08 -35.04 -16.03
N TYR A 528 -20.55 -33.80 -15.88
CA TYR A 528 -21.96 -33.40 -16.02
C TYR A 528 -22.17 -32.46 -17.23
N GLY A 529 -21.29 -32.50 -18.22
CA GLY A 529 -21.40 -31.77 -19.49
C GLY A 529 -21.03 -30.29 -19.44
N GLY A 530 -20.50 -29.79 -18.32
CA GLY A 530 -20.09 -28.38 -18.20
C GLY A 530 -18.62 -28.13 -18.56
N PRO A 531 -18.16 -26.87 -18.59
CA PRO A 531 -16.78 -26.54 -18.95
C PRO A 531 -15.72 -26.91 -17.90
N GLY A 532 -16.12 -27.11 -16.62
CA GLY A 532 -15.22 -27.52 -15.54
C GLY A 532 -14.14 -26.51 -15.14
N LEU A 533 -14.35 -25.21 -15.42
CA LEU A 533 -13.36 -24.16 -15.21
C LEU A 533 -13.17 -23.78 -13.74
N GLY A 534 -11.98 -23.25 -13.41
CA GLY A 534 -11.65 -22.74 -12.09
C GLY A 534 -12.36 -21.43 -11.75
N VAL A 535 -12.36 -21.09 -10.45
CA VAL A 535 -12.88 -19.82 -9.93
C VAL A 535 -12.09 -18.64 -10.49
N PHE A 536 -10.80 -18.81 -10.75
CA PHE A 536 -9.95 -17.79 -11.38
C PHE A 536 -10.39 -17.52 -12.83
N ASP A 537 -10.61 -18.56 -13.63
CA ASP A 537 -11.07 -18.44 -15.01
C ASP A 537 -12.48 -17.83 -15.08
N CYS A 538 -13.36 -18.26 -14.17
CA CYS A 538 -14.70 -17.68 -14.00
C CYS A 538 -14.64 -16.20 -13.59
N ALA A 539 -13.66 -15.78 -12.78
CA ALA A 539 -13.46 -14.37 -12.44
C ALA A 539 -13.07 -13.53 -13.66
N LEU A 540 -12.16 -14.02 -14.51
CA LEU A 540 -11.78 -13.33 -15.76
C LEU A 540 -12.99 -13.09 -16.69
N VAL A 541 -13.93 -14.04 -16.75
CA VAL A 541 -15.20 -13.84 -17.47
C VAL A 541 -16.12 -12.86 -16.75
N SER A 542 -16.28 -12.99 -15.43
CA SER A 542 -17.14 -12.12 -14.61
C SER A 542 -16.75 -10.64 -14.74
N GLU A 543 -15.44 -10.32 -14.70
CA GLU A 543 -14.92 -8.95 -14.83
C GLU A 543 -15.28 -8.32 -16.18
N GLU A 544 -15.16 -9.07 -17.29
CA GLU A 544 -15.48 -8.58 -18.63
C GLU A 544 -16.99 -8.45 -18.84
N LEU A 545 -17.81 -9.43 -18.44
CA LEU A 545 -19.28 -9.33 -18.53
C LEU A 545 -19.83 -8.14 -17.73
N ALA A 546 -19.28 -7.93 -16.52
CA ALA A 546 -19.66 -6.83 -15.64
C ALA A 546 -19.30 -5.44 -16.18
N TYR A 547 -18.17 -5.31 -16.88
CA TYR A 547 -17.79 -4.09 -17.60
C TYR A 547 -18.86 -3.66 -18.63
N GLY A 548 -19.57 -4.64 -19.21
CA GLY A 548 -20.73 -4.37 -20.06
C GLY A 548 -21.94 -3.91 -19.27
N CYS A 549 -22.43 -4.76 -18.37
CA CYS A 549 -23.58 -4.47 -17.50
C CYS A 549 -23.66 -5.47 -16.34
N THR A 550 -23.47 -5.03 -15.10
CA THR A 550 -23.58 -5.92 -13.93
C THR A 550 -24.99 -6.48 -13.73
N ALA A 551 -26.04 -5.77 -14.15
CA ALA A 551 -27.41 -6.30 -14.14
C ALA A 551 -27.57 -7.60 -14.96
N ILE A 552 -26.84 -7.70 -16.08
CA ILE A 552 -26.87 -8.85 -16.98
C ILE A 552 -25.90 -9.92 -16.47
N GLN A 553 -24.68 -9.54 -16.08
CA GLN A 553 -23.70 -10.44 -15.47
C GLN A 553 -24.24 -11.10 -14.19
N THR A 554 -24.96 -10.39 -13.32
CA THR A 554 -25.50 -10.94 -12.07
C THR A 554 -26.63 -11.95 -12.32
N ALA A 555 -27.36 -11.83 -13.44
CA ALA A 555 -28.30 -12.86 -13.87
C ALA A 555 -27.58 -14.16 -14.29
N PHE A 556 -26.43 -14.06 -14.97
CA PHE A 556 -25.55 -15.20 -15.29
C PHE A 556 -24.95 -15.81 -13.99
N GLU A 557 -24.40 -14.97 -13.11
CA GLU A 557 -23.67 -15.38 -11.91
C GLU A 557 -24.57 -16.07 -10.87
N ALA A 558 -25.84 -15.69 -10.78
CA ALA A 558 -26.80 -16.32 -9.87
C ALA A 558 -27.02 -17.83 -10.13
N ASN A 559 -26.79 -18.31 -11.37
CA ASN A 559 -26.72 -19.74 -11.64
C ASN A 559 -25.59 -20.40 -10.83
N GLY A 560 -24.40 -19.79 -10.80
CA GLY A 560 -23.26 -20.33 -10.07
C GLY A 560 -23.44 -20.30 -8.55
N LEU A 561 -24.13 -19.29 -8.02
CA LEU A 561 -24.51 -19.28 -6.61
C LEU A 561 -25.47 -20.41 -6.23
N ALA A 562 -26.41 -20.78 -7.11
CA ALA A 562 -27.31 -21.91 -6.90
C ALA A 562 -26.66 -23.28 -7.19
N GLN A 563 -25.73 -23.36 -8.15
CA GLN A 563 -25.01 -24.57 -8.54
C GLN A 563 -23.91 -24.96 -7.55
N ALA A 564 -23.23 -23.99 -6.92
CA ALA A 564 -22.13 -24.27 -5.98
C ALA A 564 -22.51 -25.21 -4.80
N PRO A 565 -23.66 -25.07 -4.11
CA PRO A 565 -24.14 -26.06 -3.15
C PRO A 565 -24.26 -27.50 -3.68
N VAL A 566 -24.72 -27.65 -4.93
CA VAL A 566 -24.91 -28.95 -5.59
C VAL A 566 -23.57 -29.57 -6.00
N ILE A 567 -22.64 -28.75 -6.49
CA ILE A 567 -21.27 -29.18 -6.83
C ILE A 567 -20.50 -29.60 -5.58
N LEU A 568 -20.62 -28.85 -4.48
CA LEU A 568 -19.88 -29.08 -3.24
C LEU A 568 -20.44 -30.20 -2.35
N SER A 569 -21.73 -30.56 -2.47
CA SER A 569 -22.38 -31.50 -1.53
C SER A 569 -23.57 -32.29 -2.11
N GLY A 570 -23.79 -32.22 -3.42
CA GLY A 570 -24.72 -33.12 -4.10
C GLY A 570 -24.13 -34.50 -4.35
N ASN A 571 -24.98 -35.52 -4.39
CA ASN A 571 -24.61 -36.86 -4.86
C ASN A 571 -24.63 -36.94 -6.41
N GLU A 572 -24.12 -38.03 -6.97
CA GLU A 572 -24.00 -38.20 -8.43
C GLU A 572 -25.33 -38.13 -9.19
N GLN A 573 -26.43 -38.60 -8.60
CA GLN A 573 -27.75 -38.52 -9.20
C GLN A 573 -28.24 -37.06 -9.22
N GLN A 574 -28.07 -36.34 -8.10
CA GLN A 574 -28.42 -34.92 -7.97
C GLN A 574 -27.60 -34.06 -8.93
N LYS A 575 -26.27 -34.20 -8.95
CA LYS A 575 -25.39 -33.43 -9.84
C LYS A 575 -25.76 -33.69 -11.31
N LYS A 576 -25.91 -34.95 -11.73
CA LYS A 576 -26.28 -35.29 -13.11
C LYS A 576 -27.68 -34.75 -13.49
N LYS A 577 -28.67 -34.83 -12.60
CA LYS A 577 -30.05 -34.35 -12.81
C LYS A 577 -30.13 -32.82 -12.87
N TYR A 578 -29.45 -32.11 -11.97
CA TYR A 578 -29.66 -30.68 -11.74
C TYR A 578 -28.56 -29.77 -12.33
N LEU A 579 -27.34 -30.27 -12.56
CA LEU A 579 -26.31 -29.54 -13.28
C LEU A 579 -26.34 -29.87 -14.79
N GLY A 580 -26.56 -31.14 -15.15
CA GLY A 580 -26.60 -31.59 -16.56
C GLY A 580 -27.60 -30.79 -17.40
N ARG A 581 -28.84 -30.65 -16.91
CA ARG A 581 -29.90 -29.90 -17.61
C ARG A 581 -29.61 -28.40 -17.82
N MET A 582 -28.63 -27.84 -17.12
CA MET A 582 -28.15 -26.45 -17.31
C MET A 582 -27.19 -26.34 -18.51
N ASN A 583 -26.64 -27.46 -18.97
CA ASN A 583 -25.79 -27.57 -20.14
C ASN A 583 -26.56 -28.11 -21.36
N ASP A 584 -27.68 -28.81 -21.14
CA ASP A 584 -28.61 -29.23 -22.20
C ASP A 584 -29.47 -28.06 -22.73
N GLU A 585 -29.88 -27.14 -21.86
CA GLU A 585 -30.68 -25.94 -22.18
C GLU A 585 -30.18 -24.69 -21.43
N PRO A 586 -30.43 -23.46 -21.94
CA PRO A 586 -30.05 -22.19 -21.30
C PRO A 586 -30.95 -21.84 -20.10
N LEU A 587 -31.09 -22.78 -19.17
CA LEU A 587 -31.91 -22.65 -17.96
C LEU A 587 -31.25 -21.74 -16.92
N MET A 588 -32.08 -21.17 -16.05
CA MET A 588 -31.61 -20.43 -14.87
C MET A 588 -31.89 -21.21 -13.58
N CYS A 589 -31.16 -20.90 -12.52
CA CYS A 589 -31.45 -21.34 -11.15
C CYS A 589 -31.17 -20.22 -10.14
N ALA A 590 -31.64 -20.40 -8.91
CA ALA A 590 -31.64 -19.36 -7.89
C ALA A 590 -31.37 -19.88 -6.46
N TYR A 591 -30.91 -19.00 -5.58
CA TYR A 591 -30.38 -19.35 -4.25
C TYR A 591 -31.22 -18.73 -3.12
N CYS A 592 -32.04 -19.56 -2.49
CA CYS A 592 -33.09 -19.20 -1.55
C CYS A 592 -32.64 -19.39 -0.09
N VAL A 593 -31.83 -18.44 0.40
CA VAL A 593 -31.42 -18.34 1.81
C VAL A 593 -32.16 -17.22 2.53
N THR A 594 -32.01 -15.98 2.04
CA THR A 594 -32.49 -14.74 2.66
C THR A 594 -34.00 -14.70 2.84
N GLU A 595 -34.44 -14.09 3.94
CA GLU A 595 -35.84 -13.91 4.35
C GLU A 595 -36.10 -12.45 4.74
N PRO A 596 -37.36 -11.97 4.76
CA PRO A 596 -37.69 -10.61 5.18
C PRO A 596 -37.13 -10.22 6.57
N GLY A 597 -37.04 -11.18 7.50
CA GLY A 597 -36.46 -10.99 8.83
C GLY A 597 -34.99 -11.42 9.00
N ALA A 598 -34.37 -12.04 8.00
CA ALA A 598 -33.05 -12.67 8.14
C ALA A 598 -32.24 -12.65 6.83
N GLY A 599 -31.24 -11.76 6.78
CA GLY A 599 -30.27 -11.68 5.66
C GLY A 599 -28.83 -11.81 6.14
N SER A 600 -28.31 -10.78 6.81
CA SER A 600 -26.95 -10.81 7.38
C SER A 600 -26.80 -11.86 8.50
N ASP A 601 -27.86 -12.10 9.27
CA ASP A 601 -27.94 -13.22 10.20
C ASP A 601 -28.64 -14.42 9.56
N VAL A 602 -27.86 -15.27 8.88
CA VAL A 602 -28.34 -16.53 8.30
C VAL A 602 -28.76 -17.55 9.37
N ALA A 603 -28.36 -17.38 10.64
CA ALA A 603 -28.83 -18.23 11.74
C ALA A 603 -30.25 -17.87 12.22
N GLY A 604 -30.69 -16.63 11.95
CA GLY A 604 -32.03 -16.12 12.24
C GLY A 604 -33.13 -16.61 11.29
N VAL A 605 -32.76 -17.32 10.20
CA VAL A 605 -33.66 -17.90 9.18
C VAL A 605 -34.72 -18.84 9.79
N GLN A 606 -35.97 -18.72 9.34
CA GLN A 606 -37.19 -19.32 9.91
C GLN A 606 -37.97 -20.27 8.99
N THR A 607 -37.74 -20.27 7.66
CA THR A 607 -38.34 -21.27 6.73
C THR A 607 -38.08 -22.67 7.27
N LYS A 608 -39.12 -23.49 7.42
CA LYS A 608 -39.02 -24.82 8.05
C LYS A 608 -39.08 -25.91 7.00
N ALA A 609 -38.45 -27.05 7.28
CA ALA A 609 -38.63 -28.28 6.51
C ALA A 609 -38.98 -29.43 7.49
N VAL A 610 -40.17 -29.99 7.35
CA VAL A 610 -40.70 -31.04 8.24
C VAL A 610 -40.74 -32.36 7.47
N LYS A 611 -40.10 -33.41 7.99
CA LYS A 611 -40.04 -34.72 7.31
C LYS A 611 -41.40 -35.44 7.35
N LYS A 612 -41.90 -35.80 6.18
CA LYS A 612 -43.13 -36.57 5.92
C LYS A 612 -42.75 -37.91 5.25
N GLY A 613 -42.30 -38.88 6.05
CA GLY A 613 -41.83 -40.17 5.52
C GLY A 613 -40.60 -40.00 4.62
N ASN A 614 -40.77 -40.21 3.31
CA ASN A 614 -39.71 -40.08 2.30
C ASN A 614 -39.65 -38.70 1.61
N SER A 615 -40.50 -37.74 2.01
CA SER A 615 -40.44 -36.34 1.57
C SER A 615 -40.30 -35.37 2.76
N TRP A 616 -40.19 -34.08 2.44
CA TRP A 616 -40.18 -32.96 3.37
C TRP A 616 -41.25 -31.95 2.91
N SER A 617 -42.06 -31.42 3.82
CA SER A 617 -42.84 -30.19 3.55
C SER A 617 -41.99 -28.98 3.91
N ILE A 618 -41.83 -28.07 2.96
CA ILE A 618 -41.11 -26.80 3.16
C ILE A 618 -42.11 -25.65 3.22
N SER A 619 -42.06 -24.88 4.32
CA SER A 619 -43.01 -23.79 4.58
C SER A 619 -42.29 -22.53 5.07
N GLY A 620 -42.49 -21.39 4.39
CA GLY A 620 -41.86 -20.10 4.72
C GLY A 620 -41.68 -19.15 3.52
N SER A 621 -41.14 -17.97 3.77
CA SER A 621 -41.00 -16.88 2.79
C SER A 621 -39.55 -16.45 2.61
N LYS A 622 -39.05 -16.52 1.37
CA LYS A 622 -37.72 -16.07 0.96
C LYS A 622 -37.81 -14.74 0.23
N MET A 623 -36.76 -13.91 0.33
CA MET A 623 -36.77 -12.53 -0.17
C MET A 623 -35.44 -12.11 -0.80
N TRP A 624 -35.49 -11.18 -1.76
CA TRP A 624 -34.34 -10.70 -2.54
C TRP A 624 -33.67 -11.79 -3.39
N ILE A 625 -34.47 -12.70 -3.94
CA ILE A 625 -33.99 -13.87 -4.68
C ILE A 625 -33.71 -13.50 -6.14
N THR A 626 -32.43 -13.40 -6.50
CA THR A 626 -31.97 -13.24 -7.89
C THR A 626 -32.38 -14.44 -8.73
N ASN A 627 -32.81 -14.19 -9.98
CA ASN A 627 -33.48 -15.16 -10.87
C ASN A 627 -34.77 -15.76 -10.28
N GLY A 628 -35.37 -15.16 -9.25
CA GLY A 628 -36.51 -15.73 -8.50
C GLY A 628 -37.69 -16.15 -9.37
N GLY A 629 -38.07 -15.35 -10.38
CA GLY A 629 -39.12 -15.64 -11.36
C GLY A 629 -38.62 -16.10 -12.72
N LYS A 630 -37.40 -16.64 -12.78
CA LYS A 630 -36.73 -17.15 -13.99
C LYS A 630 -36.08 -18.53 -13.80
N ALA A 631 -35.86 -18.92 -12.54
CA ALA A 631 -35.29 -20.20 -12.17
C ALA A 631 -36.16 -21.38 -12.60
N ASN A 632 -35.51 -22.41 -13.13
CA ASN A 632 -36.06 -23.75 -13.29
C ASN A 632 -35.98 -24.56 -11.97
N TRP A 633 -35.06 -24.20 -11.08
CA TRP A 633 -34.95 -24.76 -9.72
C TRP A 633 -34.24 -23.83 -8.74
N TYR A 634 -34.51 -24.07 -7.45
CA TYR A 634 -33.96 -23.34 -6.31
C TYR A 634 -33.06 -24.23 -5.47
N PHE A 635 -31.91 -23.72 -5.01
CA PHE A 635 -31.32 -24.18 -3.75
C PHE A 635 -32.10 -23.51 -2.60
N VAL A 636 -32.68 -24.28 -1.68
CA VAL A 636 -33.42 -23.74 -0.52
C VAL A 636 -32.73 -24.16 0.78
N LEU A 637 -32.43 -23.17 1.63
CA LEU A 637 -31.99 -23.42 3.02
C LEU A 637 -33.18 -23.33 3.97
N ALA A 638 -33.50 -24.44 4.61
CA ALA A 638 -34.62 -24.56 5.54
C ALA A 638 -34.20 -25.20 6.87
N LYS A 639 -34.89 -24.83 7.95
CA LYS A 639 -34.63 -25.26 9.32
C LYS A 639 -35.33 -26.58 9.59
N THR A 640 -34.54 -27.62 9.88
CA THR A 640 -35.02 -28.99 10.13
C THR A 640 -35.00 -29.37 11.60
N ASP A 641 -34.23 -28.64 12.42
CA ASP A 641 -34.25 -28.75 13.88
C ASP A 641 -34.33 -27.34 14.49
N LEU A 642 -35.29 -27.12 15.39
CA LEU A 642 -35.51 -25.84 16.07
C LEU A 642 -34.69 -25.69 17.36
N ASN A 643 -34.21 -26.81 17.92
CA ASN A 643 -33.49 -26.89 19.19
C ASN A 643 -31.97 -27.03 19.00
N ALA A 644 -31.52 -27.48 17.83
CA ALA A 644 -30.10 -27.54 17.48
C ALA A 644 -29.45 -26.15 17.39
N SER A 645 -28.13 -26.09 17.63
CA SER A 645 -27.34 -24.88 17.37
C SER A 645 -27.29 -24.57 15.86
N PRO A 646 -27.07 -23.30 15.45
CA PRO A 646 -27.18 -22.89 14.04
C PRO A 646 -26.34 -23.70 13.04
N GLY A 647 -25.16 -24.17 13.45
CA GLY A 647 -24.31 -25.04 12.61
C GLY A 647 -24.84 -26.46 12.38
N LYS A 648 -25.98 -26.83 12.99
CA LYS A 648 -26.67 -28.13 12.87
C LYS A 648 -28.19 -28.01 12.62
N ALA A 649 -28.76 -26.81 12.69
CA ALA A 649 -30.22 -26.59 12.64
C ALA A 649 -30.84 -26.65 11.23
N PHE A 650 -30.03 -26.47 10.18
CA PHE A 650 -30.51 -26.25 8.81
C PHE A 650 -30.10 -27.37 7.85
N THR A 651 -30.95 -27.66 6.87
CA THR A 651 -30.70 -28.58 5.77
C THR A 651 -30.89 -27.86 4.44
N GLY A 652 -30.07 -28.20 3.45
CA GLY A 652 -30.17 -27.68 2.08
C GLY A 652 -30.99 -28.62 1.20
N PHE A 653 -31.82 -28.06 0.33
CA PHE A 653 -32.69 -28.81 -0.57
C PHE A 653 -32.57 -28.26 -1.99
N ILE A 654 -32.73 -29.12 -2.99
CA ILE A 654 -33.01 -28.73 -4.37
C ILE A 654 -34.53 -28.77 -4.56
N VAL A 655 -35.12 -27.69 -5.06
CA VAL A 655 -36.56 -27.59 -5.27
C VAL A 655 -36.85 -27.16 -6.70
N ASP A 656 -37.47 -28.03 -7.49
CA ASP A 656 -37.92 -27.71 -8.86
C ASP A 656 -38.96 -26.58 -8.81
N ALA A 657 -38.82 -25.56 -9.66
CA ALA A 657 -39.53 -24.29 -9.50
C ALA A 657 -41.04 -24.36 -9.84
N ASN A 658 -41.49 -25.47 -10.41
CA ASN A 658 -42.89 -25.79 -10.68
C ASN A 658 -43.53 -26.69 -9.60
N ALA A 659 -42.86 -26.94 -8.47
CA ALA A 659 -43.43 -27.72 -7.38
C ALA A 659 -44.69 -27.03 -6.79
N PRO A 660 -45.80 -27.77 -6.57
CA PRO A 660 -47.01 -27.21 -5.96
C PRO A 660 -46.74 -26.56 -4.61
N GLY A 661 -47.40 -25.42 -4.36
CA GLY A 661 -47.21 -24.60 -3.15
C GLY A 661 -46.12 -23.53 -3.27
N ILE A 662 -45.38 -23.45 -4.37
CA ILE A 662 -44.48 -22.31 -4.65
C ILE A 662 -45.29 -21.15 -5.21
N THR A 663 -45.23 -19.99 -4.55
CA THR A 663 -45.80 -18.73 -5.04
C THR A 663 -44.68 -17.71 -5.24
N ILE A 664 -44.44 -17.32 -6.50
CA ILE A 664 -43.43 -16.33 -6.88
C ILE A 664 -44.04 -14.93 -6.79
N GLY A 665 -43.35 -14.01 -6.12
CA GLY A 665 -43.81 -12.62 -5.95
C GLY A 665 -43.69 -11.76 -7.21
N GLU A 666 -43.98 -10.47 -7.06
CA GLU A 666 -43.71 -9.46 -8.10
C GLU A 666 -42.19 -9.25 -8.31
N LYS A 667 -41.82 -8.47 -9.33
CA LYS A 667 -40.42 -8.08 -9.58
C LYS A 667 -40.10 -6.82 -8.77
N GLU A 668 -39.12 -6.92 -7.88
CA GLU A 668 -38.69 -5.79 -7.04
C GLU A 668 -38.08 -4.66 -7.88
N VAL A 669 -38.50 -3.41 -7.61
CA VAL A 669 -38.03 -2.21 -8.32
C VAL A 669 -36.82 -1.61 -7.58
N ASN A 670 -35.67 -2.22 -7.78
CA ASN A 670 -34.41 -1.81 -7.16
C ASN A 670 -33.79 -0.56 -7.82
N MET A 671 -32.93 0.16 -7.08
CA MET A 671 -32.21 1.35 -7.57
C MET A 671 -31.27 1.01 -8.74
N GLY A 672 -30.45 -0.03 -8.56
CA GLY A 672 -29.49 -0.53 -9.54
C GLY A 672 -29.80 -1.96 -9.96
N GLN A 673 -29.04 -2.44 -10.94
CA GLN A 673 -29.17 -3.76 -11.55
C GLN A 673 -30.58 -4.08 -12.10
N ARG A 674 -31.30 -3.05 -12.59
CA ARG A 674 -32.75 -3.12 -12.86
C ARG A 674 -33.19 -4.20 -13.85
N ALA A 675 -32.31 -4.65 -14.75
CA ALA A 675 -32.57 -5.76 -15.67
C ALA A 675 -32.61 -7.14 -14.99
N SER A 676 -31.95 -7.30 -13.84
CA SER A 676 -31.95 -8.54 -13.05
C SER A 676 -33.37 -8.84 -12.54
N ASP A 677 -33.75 -10.11 -12.47
CA ASP A 677 -35.01 -10.52 -11.84
C ASP A 677 -34.73 -10.80 -10.37
N THR A 678 -35.37 -10.04 -9.47
CA THR A 678 -35.22 -10.16 -8.02
C THR A 678 -36.61 -10.14 -7.40
N ARG A 679 -36.93 -11.12 -6.55
CA ARG A 679 -38.30 -11.35 -6.05
C ARG A 679 -38.35 -11.89 -4.62
N GLY A 680 -39.53 -11.82 -4.01
CA GLY A 680 -39.95 -12.78 -2.99
C GLY A 680 -40.31 -14.15 -3.60
N VAL A 681 -40.09 -15.23 -2.85
CA VAL A 681 -40.50 -16.60 -3.20
C VAL A 681 -41.08 -17.25 -1.94
N ASN A 682 -42.38 -17.56 -1.97
CA ASN A 682 -43.10 -18.20 -0.87
C ASN A 682 -43.21 -19.71 -1.11
N PHE A 683 -43.13 -20.47 -0.03
CA PHE A 683 -43.30 -21.92 0.00
C PHE A 683 -44.43 -22.23 1.00
N GLU A 684 -45.52 -22.80 0.50
CA GLU A 684 -46.69 -23.20 1.27
C GLU A 684 -46.78 -24.73 1.28
N ASP A 685 -46.21 -25.34 2.33
CA ASP A 685 -46.13 -26.79 2.58
C ASP A 685 -45.51 -27.65 1.45
N VAL A 686 -44.79 -27.02 0.52
CA VAL A 686 -44.17 -27.59 -0.69
C VAL A 686 -43.49 -28.93 -0.42
N GLU A 687 -43.94 -29.99 -1.09
CA GLU A 687 -43.41 -31.33 -0.89
C GLU A 687 -42.15 -31.59 -1.74
N VAL A 688 -41.05 -31.93 -1.07
CA VAL A 688 -39.73 -32.14 -1.66
C VAL A 688 -39.21 -33.53 -1.27
N PRO A 689 -38.88 -34.42 -2.23
CA PRO A 689 -38.35 -35.76 -1.93
C PRO A 689 -37.03 -35.73 -1.12
N ASP A 690 -36.77 -36.74 -0.28
CA ASP A 690 -35.46 -36.85 0.42
C ASP A 690 -34.30 -37.07 -0.57
N GLU A 691 -34.55 -37.56 -1.80
CA GLU A 691 -33.54 -37.61 -2.88
C GLU A 691 -33.05 -36.22 -3.32
N ASN A 692 -33.76 -35.14 -2.99
CA ASN A 692 -33.38 -33.76 -3.29
C ASN A 692 -32.66 -33.06 -2.12
N ARG A 693 -32.45 -33.75 -0.99
CA ARG A 693 -31.70 -33.23 0.17
C ARG A 693 -30.19 -33.19 -0.14
N LEU A 694 -29.56 -32.02 0.02
CA LEU A 694 -28.12 -31.85 -0.16
C LEU A 694 -27.35 -32.15 1.13
N GLY A 695 -26.46 -33.14 1.07
CA GLY A 695 -25.73 -33.64 2.23
C GLY A 695 -26.62 -34.18 3.34
N GLU A 696 -26.08 -34.26 4.56
CA GLU A 696 -26.84 -34.75 5.71
C GLU A 696 -27.75 -33.71 6.35
N VAL A 697 -28.79 -34.20 7.02
CA VAL A 697 -29.70 -33.37 7.83
C VAL A 697 -28.88 -32.58 8.84
N GLY A 698 -29.05 -31.26 8.84
CA GLY A 698 -28.28 -30.33 9.68
C GLY A 698 -26.98 -29.80 9.05
N HIS A 699 -26.51 -30.33 7.92
CA HIS A 699 -25.31 -29.81 7.23
C HIS A 699 -25.58 -28.58 6.35
N GLY A 700 -26.84 -28.18 6.13
CA GLY A 700 -27.23 -27.11 5.21
C GLY A 700 -26.53 -25.77 5.47
N PHE A 701 -26.32 -25.39 6.74
CA PHE A 701 -25.58 -24.17 7.08
C PHE A 701 -24.11 -24.24 6.63
N LYS A 702 -23.45 -25.40 6.79
CA LYS A 702 -22.07 -25.63 6.32
C LYS A 702 -21.99 -25.58 4.79
N ILE A 703 -22.98 -26.14 4.10
CA ILE A 703 -23.07 -26.13 2.63
C ILE A 703 -23.24 -24.70 2.11
N ALA A 704 -24.20 -23.95 2.66
CA ALA A 704 -24.44 -22.54 2.32
C ALA A 704 -23.21 -21.66 2.56
N MET A 705 -22.54 -21.80 3.72
CA MET A 705 -21.30 -21.06 3.98
C MET A 705 -20.14 -21.50 3.08
N GLY A 706 -20.07 -22.77 2.71
CA GLY A 706 -19.02 -23.33 1.84
C GLY A 706 -19.14 -22.91 0.37
N ALA A 707 -20.36 -22.57 -0.10
CA ALA A 707 -20.58 -21.99 -1.42
C ALA A 707 -19.98 -20.59 -1.55
N PHE A 708 -20.07 -19.76 -0.50
CA PHE A 708 -19.56 -18.39 -0.53
C PHE A 708 -18.03 -18.27 -0.67
N ASP A 709 -17.27 -19.29 -0.29
CA ASP A 709 -15.82 -19.38 -0.57
C ASP A 709 -15.55 -19.57 -2.09
N THR A 710 -16.51 -20.06 -2.86
CA THR A 710 -16.46 -20.08 -4.34
C THR A 710 -17.01 -18.79 -4.97
N THR A 711 -18.12 -18.24 -4.48
CA THR A 711 -18.85 -17.16 -5.19
C THR A 711 -18.34 -15.76 -4.91
N ARG A 712 -17.91 -15.44 -3.67
CA ARG A 712 -17.46 -14.08 -3.32
C ARG A 712 -16.33 -13.53 -4.19
N PRO A 713 -15.32 -14.32 -4.64
CA PRO A 713 -14.32 -13.85 -5.61
C PRO A 713 -14.93 -13.42 -6.94
N LEU A 714 -15.95 -14.12 -7.45
CA LEU A 714 -16.60 -13.82 -8.73
C LEU A 714 -17.40 -12.51 -8.65
N VAL A 715 -18.10 -12.31 -7.54
CA VAL A 715 -18.91 -11.10 -7.26
C VAL A 715 -18.01 -9.89 -6.98
N ALA A 716 -16.85 -10.12 -6.38
CA ALA A 716 -15.80 -9.13 -6.25
C ALA A 716 -15.18 -8.76 -7.61
N SER A 717 -14.99 -9.73 -8.50
CA SER A 717 -14.54 -9.51 -9.87
C SER A 717 -15.54 -8.70 -10.70
N ALA A 718 -16.85 -8.94 -10.51
CA ALA A 718 -17.89 -8.13 -11.12
C ALA A 718 -17.85 -6.66 -10.66
N ALA A 719 -17.52 -6.41 -9.40
CA ALA A 719 -17.32 -5.05 -8.89
C ALA A 719 -16.09 -4.37 -9.56
N VAL A 720 -14.99 -5.11 -9.77
CA VAL A 720 -13.83 -4.62 -10.55
C VAL A 720 -14.23 -4.30 -12.00
N GLY A 721 -15.05 -5.15 -12.64
CA GLY A 721 -15.58 -4.91 -13.98
C GLY A 721 -16.34 -3.59 -14.11
N LEU A 722 -17.21 -3.29 -13.15
CA LEU A 722 -17.91 -2.01 -13.07
C LEU A 722 -16.95 -0.84 -12.82
N ALA A 723 -16.00 -1.00 -11.89
CA ALA A 723 -15.04 0.04 -11.54
C ALA A 723 -14.18 0.46 -12.76
N ARG A 724 -13.67 -0.52 -13.52
CA ARG A 724 -13.01 -0.31 -14.83
C ARG A 724 -13.89 0.48 -15.78
N ARG A 725 -15.17 0.10 -15.91
CA ARG A 725 -16.07 0.77 -16.84
C ARG A 725 -16.28 2.23 -16.44
N ALA A 726 -16.43 2.52 -15.16
CA ALA A 726 -16.52 3.89 -14.64
C ALA A 726 -15.26 4.70 -14.96
N MET A 727 -14.07 4.13 -14.75
CA MET A 727 -12.78 4.76 -15.08
C MET A 727 -12.62 5.00 -16.58
N ASP A 728 -12.96 4.03 -17.43
CA ASP A 728 -12.80 4.14 -18.88
C ASP A 728 -13.71 5.21 -19.49
N GLU A 729 -14.97 5.30 -19.06
CA GLU A 729 -15.86 6.38 -19.54
C GLU A 729 -15.43 7.75 -19.00
N ALA A 730 -15.01 7.83 -17.73
CA ALA A 730 -14.47 9.07 -17.14
C ALA A 730 -13.20 9.54 -17.86
N THR A 731 -12.30 8.62 -18.19
CA THR A 731 -11.05 8.90 -18.92
C THR A 731 -11.35 9.46 -20.31
N LYS A 732 -12.20 8.79 -21.10
CA LYS A 732 -12.60 9.27 -22.44
C LYS A 732 -13.21 10.66 -22.37
N TYR A 733 -14.21 10.86 -21.50
CA TYR A 733 -14.85 12.17 -21.34
C TYR A 733 -13.87 13.25 -20.88
N SER A 734 -12.89 12.91 -20.03
CA SER A 734 -11.89 13.86 -19.54
C SER A 734 -10.90 14.35 -20.61
N LEU A 735 -10.66 13.54 -21.65
CA LEU A 735 -9.85 13.88 -22.82
C LEU A 735 -10.61 14.78 -23.82
N GLU A 736 -11.92 14.57 -23.95
CA GLU A 736 -12.80 15.29 -24.89
C GLU A 736 -13.33 16.63 -24.32
N ARG A 737 -13.84 16.60 -23.08
CA ARG A 737 -14.46 17.75 -22.43
C ARG A 737 -13.41 18.79 -22.09
N LYS A 738 -13.67 20.06 -22.44
CA LYS A 738 -12.81 21.20 -22.08
C LYS A 738 -13.47 22.16 -21.10
N THR A 739 -12.68 22.71 -20.18
CA THR A 739 -13.01 23.89 -19.36
C THR A 739 -11.74 24.73 -19.17
N MET A 740 -11.88 26.05 -18.97
CA MET A 740 -10.73 26.96 -18.82
C MET A 740 -9.69 26.83 -19.97
N GLY A 741 -10.18 26.62 -21.20
CA GLY A 741 -9.37 26.49 -22.42
C GLY A 741 -8.84 25.09 -22.75
N LYS A 742 -8.73 24.18 -21.77
CA LYS A 742 -8.03 22.88 -21.92
C LYS A 742 -8.91 21.66 -21.60
N PRO A 743 -8.58 20.45 -22.13
CA PRO A 743 -9.15 19.18 -21.69
C PRO A 743 -9.17 19.05 -20.17
N ILE A 744 -10.26 18.54 -19.58
CA ILE A 744 -10.38 18.51 -18.12
C ILE A 744 -9.41 17.53 -17.44
N VAL A 745 -8.87 16.54 -18.17
CA VAL A 745 -7.76 15.69 -17.71
C VAL A 745 -6.47 16.48 -17.42
N GLU A 746 -6.29 17.67 -18.02
CA GLU A 746 -5.15 18.54 -17.72
C GLU A 746 -5.34 19.36 -16.43
N HIS A 747 -6.48 19.25 -15.75
CA HIS A 747 -6.66 19.75 -14.39
C HIS A 747 -6.18 18.69 -13.39
N GLN A 748 -5.18 19.03 -12.57
CA GLN A 748 -4.50 18.08 -11.68
C GLN A 748 -5.45 17.25 -10.80
N ALA A 749 -6.52 17.87 -10.28
CA ALA A 749 -7.53 17.16 -9.49
C ALA A 749 -8.23 16.02 -10.25
N ILE A 750 -8.52 16.20 -11.55
CA ILE A 750 -9.13 15.16 -12.40
C ILE A 750 -8.10 14.06 -12.70
N ALA A 751 -6.86 14.43 -12.98
CA ALA A 751 -5.77 13.47 -13.17
C ALA A 751 -5.51 12.61 -11.92
N PHE A 752 -5.58 13.22 -10.72
CA PHE A 752 -5.45 12.49 -9.45
C PHE A 752 -6.64 11.57 -9.19
N MET A 753 -7.88 12.01 -9.45
CA MET A 753 -9.05 11.13 -9.35
C MET A 753 -8.91 9.89 -10.26
N LEU A 754 -8.48 10.06 -11.51
CA LEU A 754 -8.24 8.93 -12.42
C LEU A 754 -7.09 8.01 -11.94
N ALA A 755 -6.05 8.56 -11.31
CA ALA A 755 -4.98 7.77 -10.70
C ALA A 755 -5.48 6.94 -9.50
N ASP A 756 -6.26 7.53 -8.60
CA ASP A 756 -6.88 6.83 -7.47
C ASP A 756 -7.79 5.70 -7.92
N MET A 757 -8.59 5.94 -8.98
CA MET A 757 -9.45 4.92 -9.58
C MET A 757 -8.61 3.74 -10.09
N ALA A 758 -7.51 4.00 -10.82
CA ALA A 758 -6.61 2.97 -11.30
C ALA A 758 -5.95 2.18 -10.15
N ILE A 759 -5.41 2.88 -9.14
CA ILE A 759 -4.80 2.26 -7.95
C ILE A 759 -5.80 1.34 -7.23
N GLY A 760 -7.04 1.79 -7.06
CA GLY A 760 -8.10 0.99 -6.45
C GLY A 760 -8.47 -0.24 -7.29
N ILE A 761 -8.61 -0.06 -8.61
CA ILE A 761 -8.98 -1.13 -9.56
C ILE A 761 -7.93 -2.24 -9.61
N GLU A 762 -6.65 -1.89 -9.77
CA GLU A 762 -5.57 -2.89 -9.79
C GLU A 762 -5.45 -3.61 -8.44
N SER A 763 -5.51 -2.85 -7.33
CA SER A 763 -5.46 -3.42 -5.97
C SER A 763 -6.62 -4.40 -5.71
N ALA A 764 -7.82 -4.04 -6.13
CA ALA A 764 -9.01 -4.89 -6.03
C ALA A 764 -8.89 -6.15 -6.91
N ARG A 765 -8.45 -6.01 -8.18
CA ARG A 765 -8.23 -7.15 -9.09
C ARG A 765 -7.22 -8.13 -8.52
N MET A 766 -6.07 -7.66 -8.04
CA MET A 766 -5.02 -8.52 -7.49
C MET A 766 -5.51 -9.29 -6.26
N MET A 767 -6.38 -8.68 -5.45
CA MET A 767 -7.00 -9.38 -4.31
C MET A 767 -8.05 -10.42 -4.75
N VAL A 768 -8.87 -10.11 -5.76
CA VAL A 768 -9.80 -11.07 -6.40
C VAL A 768 -9.04 -12.27 -6.95
N TRP A 769 -8.00 -12.03 -7.75
CA TRP A 769 -7.14 -13.02 -8.36
C TRP A 769 -6.51 -13.95 -7.31
N LYS A 770 -5.98 -13.40 -6.21
CA LYS A 770 -5.43 -14.20 -5.12
C LYS A 770 -6.50 -15.03 -4.40
N ALA A 771 -7.70 -14.48 -4.17
CA ALA A 771 -8.79 -15.18 -3.52
C ALA A 771 -9.34 -16.34 -4.37
N ALA A 772 -9.40 -16.17 -5.69
CA ALA A 772 -9.81 -17.21 -6.63
C ALA A 772 -8.73 -18.30 -6.77
N TRP A 773 -7.47 -17.93 -7.01
CA TRP A 773 -6.35 -18.88 -7.10
C TRP A 773 -6.21 -19.78 -5.86
N LEU A 774 -6.45 -19.24 -4.66
CA LEU A 774 -6.45 -20.03 -3.42
C LEU A 774 -7.54 -21.11 -3.42
N ARG A 775 -8.71 -20.82 -4.00
CA ARG A 775 -9.83 -21.76 -4.08
C ARG A 775 -9.53 -22.90 -5.05
N ASP A 776 -8.94 -22.57 -6.20
CA ASP A 776 -8.56 -23.53 -7.24
C ASP A 776 -7.38 -24.41 -6.79
N ALA A 777 -6.47 -23.87 -5.97
CA ALA A 777 -5.45 -24.62 -5.25
C ALA A 777 -6.00 -25.48 -4.07
N ALA A 778 -7.33 -25.66 -3.99
CA ALA A 778 -8.06 -26.37 -2.93
C ALA A 778 -7.83 -25.84 -1.49
N GLN A 779 -7.32 -24.60 -1.34
CA GLN A 779 -7.06 -23.98 -0.05
C GLN A 779 -8.30 -23.22 0.46
N ARG A 780 -8.40 -23.07 1.78
CA ARG A 780 -9.47 -22.27 2.38
C ARG A 780 -9.20 -20.79 2.14
N ASN A 781 -9.99 -20.17 1.27
CA ASN A 781 -9.83 -18.77 0.86
C ASN A 781 -10.69 -17.78 1.66
N THR A 782 -11.59 -18.22 2.56
CA THR A 782 -12.60 -17.40 3.28
C THR A 782 -12.14 -15.98 3.66
N PHE A 783 -10.93 -15.86 4.23
CA PHE A 783 -10.31 -14.58 4.59
C PHE A 783 -10.08 -13.68 3.37
N HIS A 784 -9.30 -14.15 2.40
CA HIS A 784 -8.95 -13.44 1.17
C HIS A 784 -10.18 -13.13 0.31
N ALA A 785 -11.15 -14.05 0.22
CA ALA A 785 -12.43 -13.84 -0.45
C ALA A 785 -13.24 -12.71 0.20
N SER A 786 -13.21 -12.60 1.53
CA SER A 786 -13.89 -11.52 2.25
C SER A 786 -13.19 -10.17 2.05
N ILE A 787 -11.85 -10.14 2.02
CA ILE A 787 -11.08 -8.91 1.70
C ILE A 787 -11.38 -8.47 0.27
N ALA A 788 -11.29 -9.37 -0.72
CA ALA A 788 -11.64 -9.07 -2.11
C ALA A 788 -13.05 -8.51 -2.24
N LYS A 789 -14.03 -9.16 -1.60
CA LYS A 789 -15.45 -8.79 -1.63
C LYS A 789 -15.75 -7.45 -0.98
N ALA A 790 -15.03 -7.07 0.07
CA ALA A 790 -15.10 -5.73 0.67
C ALA A 790 -14.42 -4.68 -0.20
N LEU A 791 -13.12 -4.84 -0.46
CA LEU A 791 -12.27 -3.89 -1.20
C LEU A 791 -12.86 -3.57 -2.58
N ALA A 792 -13.17 -4.58 -3.39
CA ALA A 792 -13.70 -4.36 -4.73
C ALA A 792 -15.07 -3.67 -4.71
N SER A 793 -15.92 -3.94 -3.72
CA SER A 793 -17.22 -3.25 -3.59
C SER A 793 -17.07 -1.76 -3.30
N GLU A 794 -16.11 -1.40 -2.45
CA GLU A 794 -15.88 -0.02 -2.02
C GLU A 794 -15.12 0.78 -3.10
N VAL A 795 -14.14 0.16 -3.77
CA VAL A 795 -13.52 0.68 -4.99
C VAL A 795 -14.57 0.93 -6.09
N ALA A 796 -15.48 -0.01 -6.34
CA ALA A 796 -16.52 0.16 -7.35
C ALA A 796 -17.49 1.31 -7.01
N ASN A 797 -17.83 1.51 -5.73
CA ASN A 797 -18.66 2.63 -5.29
C ASN A 797 -17.93 3.97 -5.44
N LYS A 798 -16.65 4.06 -5.04
CA LYS A 798 -15.84 5.28 -5.24
C LYS A 798 -15.68 5.60 -6.72
N CYS A 799 -15.23 4.64 -7.53
CA CYS A 799 -15.00 4.85 -8.97
C CYS A 799 -16.28 5.27 -9.71
N ALA A 800 -17.45 4.70 -9.36
CA ALA A 800 -18.69 5.10 -10.01
C ALA A 800 -19.15 6.51 -9.61
N ALA A 801 -18.96 6.92 -8.36
CA ALA A 801 -19.23 8.29 -7.91
C ALA A 801 -18.23 9.31 -8.51
N ASP A 802 -16.94 8.97 -8.53
CA ASP A 802 -15.89 9.79 -9.14
C ASP A 802 -16.13 9.97 -10.66
N ALA A 803 -16.60 8.93 -11.35
CA ALA A 803 -16.96 9.03 -12.76
C ALA A 803 -18.16 9.96 -13.00
N VAL A 804 -19.20 9.89 -12.16
CA VAL A 804 -20.30 10.89 -12.18
C VAL A 804 -19.77 12.30 -11.97
N GLN A 805 -18.87 12.49 -10.99
CA GLN A 805 -18.26 13.77 -10.67
C GLN A 805 -17.39 14.34 -11.81
N ILE A 806 -16.61 13.50 -12.51
CA ILE A 806 -15.79 13.89 -13.67
C ILE A 806 -16.65 14.30 -14.87
N PHE A 807 -17.82 13.67 -15.07
CA PHE A 807 -18.80 14.11 -16.06
C PHE A 807 -19.53 15.42 -15.65
N GLY A 808 -19.57 15.74 -14.37
CA GLY A 808 -20.27 16.90 -13.82
C GLY A 808 -21.78 16.80 -14.02
N GLY A 809 -22.44 17.89 -14.44
CA GLY A 809 -23.88 17.90 -14.69
C GLY A 809 -24.36 16.87 -15.72
N ASN A 810 -23.51 16.48 -16.66
CA ASN A 810 -23.81 15.38 -17.60
C ASN A 810 -23.82 14.01 -16.90
N GLY A 811 -23.01 13.83 -15.85
CA GLY A 811 -22.90 12.58 -15.11
C GLY A 811 -24.12 12.25 -14.26
N TYR A 812 -24.98 13.25 -14.00
CA TYR A 812 -26.27 13.10 -13.32
C TYR A 812 -27.44 12.85 -14.30
N ASN A 813 -27.17 12.82 -15.61
CA ASN A 813 -28.20 12.67 -16.64
C ASN A 813 -28.21 11.24 -17.24
N SER A 814 -29.40 10.66 -17.41
CA SER A 814 -29.61 9.27 -17.85
C SER A 814 -29.23 8.96 -19.30
N GLU A 815 -28.91 9.96 -20.13
CA GLU A 815 -28.35 9.75 -21.47
C GLU A 815 -26.83 9.42 -21.40
N TYR A 816 -26.18 9.61 -20.24
CA TYR A 816 -24.78 9.26 -19.99
C TYR A 816 -24.65 8.00 -19.11
N PRO A 817 -23.64 7.15 -19.34
CA PRO A 817 -23.58 5.81 -18.74
C PRO A 817 -23.29 5.80 -17.24
N VAL A 818 -22.67 6.86 -16.69
CA VAL A 818 -22.07 6.84 -15.35
C VAL A 818 -23.08 6.86 -14.21
N GLU A 819 -24.27 7.47 -14.37
CA GLU A 819 -25.32 7.44 -13.33
C GLU A 819 -25.79 6.00 -13.06
N LYS A 820 -25.96 5.21 -14.13
CA LYS A 820 -26.29 3.79 -14.05
C LYS A 820 -25.20 3.01 -13.34
N LEU A 821 -23.93 3.27 -13.62
CA LEU A 821 -22.82 2.62 -12.92
C LEU A 821 -22.84 2.95 -11.42
N MET A 822 -23.18 4.18 -11.03
CA MET A 822 -23.31 4.57 -9.62
C MET A 822 -24.47 3.87 -8.92
N ARG A 823 -25.63 3.74 -9.59
CA ARG A 823 -26.77 2.96 -9.07
C ARG A 823 -26.43 1.46 -8.95
N ASP A 824 -25.84 0.88 -9.99
CA ASP A 824 -25.43 -0.52 -10.07
C ASP A 824 -24.35 -0.87 -9.04
N ALA A 825 -23.40 0.04 -8.77
CA ALA A 825 -22.30 -0.20 -7.84
C ALA A 825 -22.78 -0.50 -6.41
N LYS A 826 -23.90 0.10 -5.97
CA LYS A 826 -24.25 0.09 -4.55
C LYS A 826 -24.57 -1.29 -3.98
N ILE A 827 -25.14 -2.17 -4.80
CA ILE A 827 -25.54 -3.52 -4.35
C ILE A 827 -24.32 -4.37 -3.93
N PHE A 828 -23.14 -4.11 -4.48
CA PHE A 828 -21.92 -4.82 -4.12
C PHE A 828 -21.53 -4.64 -2.64
N MET A 829 -21.95 -3.56 -1.96
CA MET A 829 -21.70 -3.38 -0.52
C MET A 829 -22.71 -4.11 0.38
N ILE A 830 -23.72 -4.76 -0.22
CA ILE A 830 -24.93 -5.24 0.46
C ILE A 830 -25.12 -6.76 0.30
N TYR A 831 -25.23 -7.24 -0.94
CA TYR A 831 -25.45 -8.67 -1.21
C TYR A 831 -24.16 -9.50 -1.04
N GLU A 832 -24.28 -10.83 -0.99
CA GLU A 832 -23.14 -11.75 -0.82
C GLU A 832 -22.33 -11.54 0.49
N GLY A 833 -23.01 -10.92 1.48
CA GLY A 833 -22.47 -10.45 2.75
C GLY A 833 -22.07 -8.98 2.66
N THR A 834 -22.69 -8.14 3.49
CA THR A 834 -22.45 -6.68 3.48
C THR A 834 -21.00 -6.33 3.80
N SER A 835 -20.56 -5.10 3.46
CA SER A 835 -19.25 -4.55 3.84
C SER A 835 -18.92 -4.70 5.33
N GLN A 836 -19.91 -4.74 6.22
CA GLN A 836 -19.76 -4.97 7.67
C GLN A 836 -19.62 -6.47 8.00
N ILE A 837 -20.36 -7.35 7.32
CA ILE A 837 -20.23 -8.80 7.48
C ILE A 837 -18.88 -9.29 6.95
N GLN A 838 -18.39 -8.77 5.82
CA GLN A 838 -17.02 -9.06 5.36
C GLN A 838 -15.98 -8.64 6.41
N ARG A 839 -16.10 -7.42 6.98
CA ARG A 839 -15.23 -6.94 8.07
C ARG A 839 -15.30 -7.82 9.32
N LEU A 840 -16.46 -8.36 9.66
CA LEU A 840 -16.65 -9.31 10.77
C LEU A 840 -16.01 -10.69 10.51
N ILE A 841 -15.97 -11.15 9.26
CA ILE A 841 -15.25 -12.37 8.88
C ILE A 841 -13.73 -12.13 8.92
N ILE A 842 -13.28 -11.00 8.38
CA ILE A 842 -11.87 -10.58 8.37
C ILE A 842 -11.34 -10.41 9.81
N SER A 843 -12.07 -9.69 10.67
CA SER A 843 -11.61 -9.42 12.04
C SER A 843 -11.56 -10.69 12.90
N ARG A 844 -12.52 -11.62 12.73
CA ARG A 844 -12.45 -12.96 13.35
C ARG A 844 -11.20 -13.71 12.90
N ALA A 845 -10.93 -13.77 11.61
CA ALA A 845 -9.75 -14.45 11.08
C ALA A 845 -8.42 -13.84 11.58
N VAL A 846 -8.33 -12.52 11.70
CA VAL A 846 -7.15 -11.83 12.29
C VAL A 846 -7.02 -12.16 13.78
N LEU A 847 -8.12 -12.11 14.55
CA LEU A 847 -8.10 -12.43 15.98
C LEU A 847 -7.83 -13.92 16.26
N ASP A 848 -8.26 -14.82 15.38
CA ASP A 848 -8.04 -16.26 15.51
C ASP A 848 -6.63 -16.68 15.03
N ALA A 849 -5.96 -15.88 14.20
CA ALA A 849 -4.56 -16.05 13.82
C ALA A 849 -3.56 -15.40 14.81
N ALA A 850 -4.06 -14.65 15.80
CA ALA A 850 -3.27 -14.02 16.85
C ALA A 850 -3.36 -14.74 18.22
N LYS A 851 -4.02 -15.89 18.26
CA LYS A 851 -4.17 -16.80 19.42
C LYS A 851 -3.31 -18.04 19.23
#